data_AF-A0A7L3IWN4-F1
#
_entry.id   AF-A0A7L3IWN4-F1
#
_cell.length_a   1.000
_cell.length_b   1.000
_cell.length_c   1.000
_cell.angle_alpha   90.00
_cell.angle_beta   90.00
_cell.angle_gamma   90.00
#
_symmetry.space_group_name_H-M   'P 1'
#
loop_
_entity.id
_entity.type
_entity.pdbx_description
1 polymer ?
#
loop_
_entity_poly.entity_id
_entity_poly.type
_entity_poly.pdbx_seq_one_letter_code
_entity_poly.pdbx_strand_id
1 'polypeptide(L)'
;MDTDLYDEFGNYIGPELDSDDDDDELGRESKDLDELEDDDDDDDMGDHDEDHPGMEVVLHEDKKYYPTAEEVYGPEVETIVQEEDTQPLTEPIIKPVKTKKFSLMEQTLPVTVYEMDFLADLMDNSELIRNVTLCGHLHHGKTCFVDCLIEQTHPEIRKRYDQDLCYTDILFTEQERGVGIKSTPVTIVLPDTKGKSFLFNIIDTPGHVNFSDEVTAGLRISDGVVLFIDAAEGVMLNTERLIKHAVQERLAVTVCINKIDRLILELKLPPTDAYYKLRHIVDEVNGLISMYSTDENLVLSPLLGNVCFSSSQYSICFTLGSFAKIYADTYGDINYQEFAKRLWGDIYFNPKTRKFTKKAPTSSSQRSFVEFILEPLYKILAQVVGDVDTTLPRTLDELGIHLTKEELKLNIRPLLRLVCKKFFGEFTGFVDMCVQHIPSPKVGAKTKIEHTYTGGVDSDLGEAMSECDPDGPLMCHTTKMYSTDDGVQFHAFGRVLSGTIHAGQPVKVLGENYTLEDEEDSQICTVGRLWISVARYHIEVNRVPAGNWVLIEGVDQPIVKTATVTEPRGNEEAQIFRPLKFNTTSVIKIAVEPVNPSELPKMLDGLRKVNKSYPSLTTKVEESGEHVILGTGELYLDCVMHDLRKMYSEIDIKVADPVVTFCETVVETSSLKCFAETPNKKNKITMIAEPLEKGLAEDIENEVVQITWNRKKLGEFFQTKYDWDLLAARSIWAFGPDATGPNILVDDTLPSEVDKSLLGSVKDSIVQGFQWGTREGPLCDELIRNVKFKILDAVIAQEPLHRGGGQIIPTARRVVYSAFLMATPRLMEPYYFVEVQAPADCVSAVYTVLARRRGHVTQDAPIPGSPLYTIKAFIPAIDSFGFETDLRTHTQGQAFSLSVFHHWQIVPGDPLDKSIVIRPLEPQPAPHLAREFMIKTRRRKGLSEDVSISKFFDDPMLLELAKQDVVLNYPM
;
A
#
# COMPACT_ATOMS: atom_id res chain seq x y z
N MET A 1 -35.81 50.30 0.73
CA MET A 1 -35.78 49.48 1.95
C MET A 1 -34.73 50.11 2.83
N ASP A 2 -35.12 50.60 3.99
CA ASP A 2 -34.24 51.38 4.86
C ASP A 2 -33.07 50.53 5.34
N THR A 3 -31.85 51.04 5.14
CA THR A 3 -30.57 50.35 5.36
C THR A 3 -30.17 50.19 6.82
N ASP A 4 -31.01 50.62 7.77
CA ASP A 4 -30.66 50.68 9.20
C ASP A 4 -31.29 49.54 10.04
N LEU A 5 -31.98 48.58 9.42
CA LEU A 5 -32.62 47.44 10.10
C LEU A 5 -31.94 46.09 9.84
N TYR A 6 -30.81 46.08 9.13
CA TYR A 6 -30.03 44.90 8.84
C TYR A 6 -28.55 45.17 9.12
N ASP A 7 -27.82 44.19 9.66
CA ASP A 7 -26.38 44.33 9.90
C ASP A 7 -25.57 44.24 8.59
N GLU A 8 -24.25 44.48 8.65
CA GLU A 8 -23.35 44.42 7.48
C GLU A 8 -23.23 43.02 6.85
N PHE A 9 -23.88 42.00 7.42
CA PHE A 9 -23.97 40.64 6.90
C PHE A 9 -25.39 40.25 6.45
N GLY A 10 -26.37 41.17 6.53
CA GLY A 10 -27.73 40.97 6.03
C GLY A 10 -28.69 40.28 7.00
N ASN A 11 -28.41 40.27 8.31
CA ASN A 11 -29.33 39.77 9.32
C ASN A 11 -30.26 40.88 9.83
N TYR A 12 -31.55 40.58 9.99
CA TYR A 12 -32.54 41.54 10.48
C TYR A 12 -32.36 41.80 11.99
N ILE A 13 -32.31 43.08 12.39
CA ILE A 13 -32.07 43.52 13.78
C ILE A 13 -33.23 44.36 14.35
N GLY A 14 -34.44 44.21 13.81
CA GLY A 14 -35.63 44.91 14.30
C GLY A 14 -36.18 44.36 15.63
N PRO A 15 -37.02 45.12 16.35
CA PRO A 15 -37.53 44.73 17.67
C PRO A 15 -38.46 43.50 17.62
N GLU A 16 -38.47 42.73 18.72
CA GLU A 16 -39.30 41.53 18.90
C GLU A 16 -40.80 41.87 18.84
N LEU A 17 -41.57 41.00 18.18
CA LEU A 17 -43.03 41.14 18.08
C LEU A 17 -43.68 40.48 19.31
N ASP A 18 -44.40 41.30 20.07
CA ASP A 18 -45.14 40.93 21.28
C ASP A 18 -46.19 39.82 21.00
N SER A 19 -46.15 38.78 21.82
CA SER A 19 -47.24 37.83 22.03
C SER A 19 -47.75 38.03 23.46
N ASP A 20 -48.97 38.52 23.63
CA ASP A 20 -49.70 38.52 24.91
C ASP A 20 -51.22 38.60 24.66
N ASP A 21 -51.98 37.68 25.27
CA ASP A 21 -53.00 37.97 26.29
C ASP A 21 -53.84 36.70 26.62
N ASP A 22 -53.40 35.99 27.66
CA ASP A 22 -54.04 35.78 28.99
C ASP A 22 -55.44 35.11 29.21
N ASP A 23 -55.36 34.04 30.02
CA ASP A 23 -55.97 33.77 31.35
C ASP A 23 -57.31 33.02 31.60
N ASP A 24 -57.14 31.92 32.36
CA ASP A 24 -57.80 31.44 33.60
C ASP A 24 -59.21 30.78 33.63
N GLU A 25 -59.28 29.46 33.96
CA GLU A 25 -59.53 28.93 35.33
C GLU A 25 -59.72 27.37 35.40
N LEU A 26 -58.82 26.72 36.15
CA LEU A 26 -59.00 25.62 37.15
C LEU A 26 -59.77 24.30 36.86
N GLY A 27 -59.08 23.15 37.02
CA GLY A 27 -59.71 21.94 37.61
C GLY A 27 -59.09 20.53 37.40
N ARG A 28 -58.06 20.19 38.18
CA ARG A 28 -57.74 18.87 38.80
C ARG A 28 -57.62 17.54 37.99
N GLU A 29 -56.39 17.00 38.08
CA GLU A 29 -55.99 15.63 38.49
C GLU A 29 -56.45 14.37 37.72
N SER A 30 -55.43 13.75 37.09
CA SER A 30 -55.11 12.31 37.07
C SER A 30 -56.06 11.31 36.40
N LYS A 31 -55.59 10.67 35.33
CA LYS A 31 -55.23 9.25 35.36
C LYS A 31 -54.55 8.81 34.06
N ASP A 32 -53.54 7.97 34.27
CA ASP A 32 -52.80 7.15 33.31
C ASP A 32 -53.71 6.48 32.27
N LEU A 33 -53.18 6.22 31.07
CA LEU A 33 -53.09 4.88 30.51
C LEU A 33 -52.29 4.87 29.21
N ASP A 34 -51.41 3.88 29.14
CA ASP A 34 -50.47 3.55 28.07
C ASP A 34 -51.18 3.20 26.76
N GLU A 35 -50.64 3.68 25.63
CA GLU A 35 -50.94 3.11 24.30
C GLU A 35 -49.84 2.10 23.94
N LEU A 36 -50.24 0.82 23.96
CA LEU A 36 -49.56 -0.27 23.29
C LEU A 36 -50.22 -0.47 21.93
N GLU A 37 -49.35 -0.64 20.93
CA GLU A 37 -49.61 -1.19 19.60
C GLU A 37 -50.43 -2.50 19.68
N ASP A 38 -51.29 -2.74 18.70
CA ASP A 38 -51.21 -3.95 17.87
C ASP A 38 -52.21 -3.88 16.71
N ASP A 39 -51.68 -4.23 15.53
CA ASP A 39 -52.37 -4.52 14.28
C ASP A 39 -53.43 -5.62 14.44
N ASP A 40 -54.48 -5.60 13.61
CA ASP A 40 -54.85 -6.74 12.76
C ASP A 40 -56.05 -6.37 11.85
N ASP A 41 -55.85 -6.63 10.56
CA ASP A 41 -56.85 -6.61 9.49
C ASP A 41 -57.95 -7.68 9.72
N ASP A 42 -59.20 -7.38 9.35
CA ASP A 42 -59.97 -8.17 8.36
C ASP A 42 -61.45 -7.74 8.25
N ASP A 43 -61.86 -7.62 6.98
CA ASP A 43 -63.15 -7.94 6.36
C ASP A 43 -64.47 -7.20 6.69
N ASP A 44 -64.80 -6.30 5.75
CA ASP A 44 -66.05 -6.11 5.01
C ASP A 44 -67.34 -6.84 5.46
N MET A 45 -68.41 -6.05 5.68
CA MET A 45 -69.82 -6.38 5.35
C MET A 45 -70.70 -5.15 5.63
N GLY A 46 -71.28 -4.58 4.57
CA GLY A 46 -72.28 -3.50 4.65
C GLY A 46 -73.63 -3.96 5.23
N ASP A 47 -74.38 -3.02 5.83
CA ASP A 47 -75.58 -2.44 5.21
C ASP A 47 -76.31 -1.48 6.17
N HIS A 48 -76.86 -0.43 5.55
CA HIS A 48 -78.04 0.36 5.93
C HIS A 48 -78.07 1.16 7.26
N ASP A 49 -78.06 2.49 7.11
CA ASP A 49 -79.19 3.31 7.58
C ASP A 49 -79.40 4.54 6.67
N GLU A 50 -80.66 4.78 6.32
CA GLU A 50 -81.18 5.77 5.37
C GLU A 50 -81.28 7.21 5.95
N ASP A 51 -80.99 8.18 5.08
CA ASP A 51 -81.60 9.52 4.90
C ASP A 51 -81.77 10.51 6.08
N HIS A 52 -80.88 11.51 6.10
CA HIS A 52 -81.25 12.92 6.28
C HIS A 52 -80.54 13.81 5.24
N PRO A 53 -81.24 14.57 4.37
CA PRO A 53 -80.60 15.55 3.50
C PRO A 53 -80.33 16.81 4.31
N GLY A 54 -79.23 16.81 5.07
CA GLY A 54 -78.63 18.03 5.58
C GLY A 54 -78.06 18.83 4.42
N MET A 55 -78.42 20.10 4.29
CA MET A 55 -77.65 21.04 3.48
C MET A 55 -76.28 21.24 4.17
N GLU A 56 -75.34 20.32 3.93
CA GLU A 56 -73.95 20.53 4.31
C GLU A 56 -73.37 21.66 3.45
N VAL A 57 -72.90 22.71 4.11
CA VAL A 57 -72.29 23.87 3.46
C VAL A 57 -70.87 23.49 3.07
N VAL A 58 -70.60 23.36 1.77
CA VAL A 58 -69.25 23.20 1.25
C VAL A 58 -68.53 24.56 1.30
N LEU A 59 -67.39 24.63 1.98
CA LEU A 59 -66.55 25.82 2.03
C LEU A 59 -66.05 26.18 0.63
N HIS A 60 -65.68 27.44 0.41
CA HIS A 60 -65.23 27.89 -0.92
C HIS A 60 -63.94 27.19 -1.38
N GLU A 61 -63.05 26.89 -0.44
CA GLU A 61 -61.79 26.17 -0.67
C GLU A 61 -61.99 24.69 -1.01
N ASP A 62 -62.99 24.05 -0.40
CA ASP A 62 -63.34 22.63 -0.64
C ASP A 62 -64.34 22.44 -1.78
N LYS A 63 -64.71 23.53 -2.45
CA LYS A 63 -65.66 23.48 -3.56
C LYS A 63 -65.02 22.76 -4.75
N LYS A 64 -65.27 21.45 -4.83
CA LYS A 64 -64.97 20.65 -6.02
C LYS A 64 -65.85 21.11 -7.18
N TYR A 65 -65.30 21.94 -8.06
CA TYR A 65 -65.99 22.46 -9.23
C TYR A 65 -66.16 21.41 -10.34
N TYR A 66 -65.28 20.42 -10.37
CA TYR A 66 -65.23 19.38 -11.40
C TYR A 66 -65.16 18.00 -10.75
N PRO A 67 -65.83 16.98 -11.34
CA PRO A 67 -65.65 15.57 -10.98
C PRO A 67 -64.17 15.15 -11.09
N THR A 68 -63.77 14.12 -10.36
CA THR A 68 -62.40 13.59 -10.48
C THR A 68 -62.18 12.98 -11.87
N ALA A 69 -60.93 12.92 -12.32
CA ALA A 69 -60.63 12.36 -13.63
C ALA A 69 -61.04 10.88 -13.75
N GLU A 70 -60.96 10.14 -12.64
CA GLU A 70 -61.42 8.75 -12.54
C GLU A 70 -62.94 8.61 -12.68
N GLU A 71 -63.73 9.54 -12.12
CA GLU A 71 -65.19 9.59 -12.31
C GLU A 71 -65.58 9.90 -13.76
N VAL A 72 -64.75 10.67 -14.48
CA VAL A 72 -65.01 11.06 -15.87
C VAL A 72 -64.68 9.93 -16.86
N TYR A 73 -63.54 9.26 -16.68
CA TYR A 73 -63.06 8.24 -17.62
C TYR A 73 -63.38 6.80 -17.21
N GLY A 74 -63.70 6.57 -15.93
CA GLY A 74 -64.00 5.26 -15.35
C GLY A 74 -62.74 4.51 -14.89
N PRO A 75 -62.92 3.44 -14.10
CA PRO A 75 -61.81 2.69 -13.48
C PRO A 75 -60.98 1.87 -14.49
N GLU A 76 -61.45 1.71 -15.72
CA GLU A 76 -60.71 1.03 -16.80
C GLU A 76 -59.62 1.93 -17.42
N VAL A 77 -59.65 3.24 -17.17
CA VAL A 77 -58.71 4.22 -17.75
C VAL A 77 -57.79 4.77 -16.67
N GLU A 78 -56.50 4.43 -16.76
CA GLU A 78 -55.46 4.99 -15.89
C GLU A 78 -55.27 6.47 -16.22
N THR A 79 -55.71 7.34 -15.31
CA THR A 79 -55.46 8.78 -15.43
C THR A 79 -54.12 9.10 -14.78
N ILE A 80 -53.12 9.45 -15.59
CA ILE A 80 -51.80 9.87 -15.13
C ILE A 80 -51.70 11.39 -15.17
N VAL A 81 -51.41 12.02 -14.03
CA VAL A 81 -51.10 13.45 -13.92
C VAL A 81 -49.58 13.59 -13.76
N GLN A 82 -48.90 14.11 -14.79
CA GLN A 82 -47.46 14.38 -14.77
C GLN A 82 -47.24 15.88 -14.70
N GLU A 83 -46.88 16.39 -13.52
CA GLU A 83 -46.64 17.83 -13.29
C GLU A 83 -45.18 18.21 -13.54
N GLU A 84 -44.25 17.26 -13.34
CA GLU A 84 -42.81 17.44 -13.49
C GLU A 84 -42.21 16.38 -14.41
N ASP A 85 -41.11 16.74 -15.07
CA ASP A 85 -40.37 15.81 -15.93
C ASP A 85 -39.62 14.76 -15.09
N THR A 86 -39.61 13.51 -15.54
CA THR A 86 -38.91 12.41 -14.83
C THR A 86 -37.38 12.45 -14.98
N GLN A 87 -36.85 13.33 -15.83
CA GLN A 87 -35.41 13.49 -16.07
C GLN A 87 -35.05 14.97 -16.28
N PRO A 88 -33.89 15.43 -15.81
CA PRO A 88 -33.47 16.81 -15.98
C PRO A 88 -33.06 17.10 -17.43
N LEU A 89 -33.12 18.37 -17.83
CA LEU A 89 -32.71 18.82 -19.17
C LEU A 89 -31.24 18.51 -19.52
N THR A 90 -30.40 18.29 -18.51
CA THR A 90 -29.00 17.90 -18.68
C THR A 90 -28.83 16.45 -19.15
N GLU A 91 -29.81 15.56 -18.93
CA GLU A 91 -29.79 14.20 -19.46
C GLU A 91 -30.35 14.20 -20.90
N PRO A 92 -29.54 13.82 -21.91
CA PRO A 92 -29.99 13.84 -23.30
C PRO A 92 -30.98 12.69 -23.55
N ILE A 93 -32.09 13.01 -24.23
CA ILE A 93 -33.12 12.02 -24.65
C ILE A 93 -32.48 10.89 -25.48
N ILE A 94 -31.58 11.23 -26.40
CA ILE A 94 -30.79 10.26 -27.16
C ILE A 94 -29.36 10.29 -26.64
N LYS A 95 -28.95 9.22 -25.96
CA LYS A 95 -27.60 9.11 -25.38
C LYS A 95 -26.54 9.09 -26.51
N PRO A 96 -25.54 9.99 -26.49
CA PRO A 96 -24.46 9.96 -27.47
C PRO A 96 -23.60 8.72 -27.26
N VAL A 97 -23.06 8.16 -28.35
CA VAL A 97 -22.10 7.05 -28.29
C VAL A 97 -20.78 7.60 -27.72
N LYS A 98 -20.51 7.31 -26.45
CA LYS A 98 -19.26 7.66 -25.76
C LYS A 98 -18.41 6.40 -25.59
N THR A 99 -17.17 6.45 -26.06
CA THR A 99 -16.17 5.42 -25.75
C THR A 99 -15.43 5.81 -24.49
N LYS A 100 -15.56 5.01 -23.43
CA LYS A 100 -14.77 5.18 -22.22
C LYS A 100 -13.37 4.66 -22.49
N LYS A 101 -12.37 5.50 -22.30
CA LYS A 101 -10.96 5.15 -22.41
C LYS A 101 -10.25 5.82 -21.25
N PHE A 102 -9.69 5.03 -20.35
CA PHE A 102 -8.95 5.52 -19.18
C PHE A 102 -7.44 5.29 -19.27
N SER A 103 -7.02 4.46 -20.23
CA SER A 103 -5.64 4.06 -20.50
C SER A 103 -5.26 4.26 -21.97
N LEU A 104 -3.99 4.52 -22.22
CA LEU A 104 -3.40 4.51 -23.56
C LEU A 104 -3.04 3.08 -23.97
N MET A 105 -4.05 2.30 -24.36
CA MET A 105 -3.82 1.00 -25.01
C MET A 105 -3.82 1.11 -26.53
N GLU A 106 -2.93 0.33 -27.13
CA GLU A 106 -2.77 0.06 -28.55
C GLU A 106 -3.40 -1.32 -28.86
N GLN A 107 -4.37 -1.34 -29.77
CA GLN A 107 -5.03 -2.60 -30.16
C GLN A 107 -4.20 -3.43 -31.15
N THR A 108 -3.30 -2.79 -31.88
CA THR A 108 -2.44 -3.44 -32.87
C THR A 108 -1.06 -3.69 -32.29
N LEU A 109 -0.50 -4.86 -32.56
CA LEU A 109 0.87 -5.17 -32.14
C LEU A 109 1.88 -4.30 -32.91
N PRO A 110 2.77 -3.57 -32.22
CA PRO A 110 3.81 -2.78 -32.87
C PRO A 110 4.93 -3.65 -33.42
N VAL A 111 5.72 -3.10 -34.36
CA VAL A 111 6.88 -3.79 -34.93
C VAL A 111 8.02 -3.83 -33.92
N THR A 112 8.54 -5.04 -33.69
CA THR A 112 9.67 -5.33 -32.79
C THR A 112 10.92 -5.76 -33.57
N VAL A 113 12.09 -5.69 -32.93
CA VAL A 113 13.35 -6.22 -33.47
C VAL A 113 13.42 -7.76 -33.44
N TYR A 114 12.65 -8.39 -32.56
CA TYR A 114 12.48 -9.84 -32.44
C TYR A 114 11.08 -10.25 -32.90
N GLU A 115 10.90 -11.52 -33.24
CA GLU A 115 9.59 -12.08 -33.62
C GLU A 115 8.82 -12.56 -32.38
N MET A 116 7.49 -12.49 -32.41
CA MET A 116 6.65 -12.92 -31.28
C MET A 116 6.73 -14.43 -31.03
N ASP A 117 6.97 -15.23 -32.09
CA ASP A 117 7.22 -16.67 -31.97
C ASP A 117 8.50 -16.94 -31.16
N PHE A 118 9.56 -16.16 -31.40
CA PHE A 118 10.81 -16.28 -30.63
C PHE A 118 10.62 -15.87 -29.16
N LEU A 119 9.74 -14.90 -28.87
CA LEU A 119 9.36 -14.56 -27.50
C LEU A 119 8.66 -15.75 -26.83
N ALA A 120 7.70 -16.39 -27.50
CA ALA A 120 6.99 -17.57 -26.99
C ALA A 120 7.93 -18.76 -26.78
N ASP A 121 8.86 -19.01 -27.69
CA ASP A 121 9.87 -20.08 -27.54
C ASP A 121 10.81 -19.85 -26.36
N LEU A 122 11.15 -18.59 -26.06
CA LEU A 122 11.94 -18.25 -24.87
C LEU A 122 11.14 -18.43 -23.57
N MET A 123 9.82 -18.25 -23.60
CA MET A 123 8.96 -18.50 -22.45
C MET A 123 8.98 -19.97 -22.03
N ASP A 124 9.14 -20.91 -22.97
CA ASP A 124 9.25 -22.34 -22.66
C ASP A 124 10.56 -22.70 -21.93
N ASN A 125 11.58 -21.86 -22.02
CA ASN A 125 12.86 -22.08 -21.35
C ASN A 125 12.99 -21.24 -20.07
N SER A 126 12.61 -21.85 -18.93
CA SER A 126 12.64 -21.20 -17.62
C SER A 126 14.03 -20.75 -17.13
N GLU A 127 15.13 -21.15 -17.77
CA GLU A 127 16.47 -20.63 -17.45
C GLU A 127 16.84 -19.32 -18.17
N LEU A 128 16.20 -19.04 -19.31
CA LEU A 128 16.45 -17.86 -20.14
C LEU A 128 15.52 -16.69 -19.82
N ILE A 129 14.70 -16.84 -18.79
CA ILE A 129 13.78 -15.84 -18.28
C ILE A 129 14.42 -15.11 -17.09
N ARG A 130 14.16 -13.81 -16.97
CA ARG A 130 14.44 -13.02 -15.77
C ARG A 130 13.19 -12.24 -15.36
N ASN A 131 12.71 -12.50 -14.15
CA ASN A 131 11.62 -11.74 -13.53
C ASN A 131 12.21 -10.66 -12.62
N VAL A 132 12.10 -9.40 -13.06
CA VAL A 132 12.83 -8.28 -12.50
C VAL A 132 11.88 -7.15 -12.14
N THR A 133 11.96 -6.68 -10.90
CA THR A 133 11.27 -5.46 -10.46
C THR A 133 12.22 -4.28 -10.53
N LEU A 134 11.84 -3.21 -11.24
CA LEU A 134 12.53 -1.92 -11.16
C LEU A 134 11.88 -1.12 -10.04
N CYS A 135 12.62 -0.85 -8.97
CA CYS A 135 12.13 -0.07 -7.84
C CYS A 135 13.13 1.02 -7.48
N GLY A 136 12.69 2.02 -6.70
CA GLY A 136 13.53 3.14 -6.31
C GLY A 136 12.68 4.37 -6.04
N HIS A 137 13.30 5.40 -5.48
CA HIS A 137 12.62 6.60 -5.06
C HIS A 137 11.95 7.38 -6.21
N LEU A 138 11.09 8.34 -5.84
CA LEU A 138 10.32 9.17 -6.75
C LEU A 138 11.24 9.85 -7.77
N HIS A 139 10.85 9.81 -9.04
CA HIS A 139 11.58 10.40 -10.16
C HIS A 139 13.06 10.01 -10.32
N HIS A 140 13.51 8.86 -9.80
CA HIS A 140 14.87 8.34 -10.07
C HIS A 140 15.06 7.77 -11.49
N GLY A 141 14.08 7.96 -12.39
CA GLY A 141 14.19 7.67 -13.81
C GLY A 141 13.91 6.21 -14.23
N LYS A 142 13.06 5.50 -13.47
CA LYS A 142 12.66 4.10 -13.74
C LYS A 142 11.88 3.97 -15.07
N THR A 143 10.77 4.70 -15.18
CA THR A 143 9.94 4.79 -16.39
C THR A 143 10.76 5.20 -17.62
N CYS A 144 11.57 6.25 -17.51
CA CYS A 144 12.45 6.69 -18.61
C CYS A 144 13.51 5.64 -18.97
N PHE A 145 13.91 4.77 -18.04
CA PHE A 145 14.83 3.67 -18.32
C PHE A 145 14.12 2.57 -19.14
N VAL A 146 12.89 2.23 -18.77
CA VAL A 146 12.04 1.33 -19.57
C VAL A 146 11.78 1.89 -20.96
N ASP A 147 11.55 3.20 -21.09
CA ASP A 147 11.43 3.86 -22.40
C ASP A 147 12.65 3.58 -23.29
N CYS A 148 13.86 3.59 -22.73
CA CYS A 148 15.07 3.28 -23.49
C CYS A 148 15.10 1.82 -23.96
N LEU A 149 14.67 0.88 -23.11
CA LEU A 149 14.57 -0.53 -23.47
C LEU A 149 13.49 -0.77 -24.55
N ILE A 150 12.35 -0.07 -24.45
CA ILE A 150 11.28 -0.12 -25.45
C ILE A 150 11.76 0.47 -26.77
N GLU A 151 12.42 1.63 -26.77
CA GLU A 151 12.98 2.21 -28.00
C GLU A 151 14.08 1.35 -28.64
N GLN A 152 14.82 0.59 -27.84
CA GLN A 152 15.79 -0.37 -28.35
C GLN A 152 15.08 -1.54 -29.05
N THR A 153 14.00 -2.05 -28.45
CA THR A 153 13.29 -3.25 -28.92
C THR A 153 12.22 -2.97 -29.98
N HIS A 154 11.72 -1.74 -30.05
CA HIS A 154 10.65 -1.30 -30.95
C HIS A 154 11.17 -0.14 -31.81
N PRO A 155 11.52 -0.38 -33.08
CA PRO A 155 12.13 0.64 -33.92
C PRO A 155 11.23 1.84 -34.26
N GLU A 156 9.91 1.66 -34.25
CA GLU A 156 8.94 2.71 -34.59
C GLU A 156 8.54 3.57 -33.39
N ILE A 157 8.63 3.01 -32.18
CA ILE A 157 8.32 3.73 -30.95
C ILE A 157 9.53 4.59 -30.58
N ARG A 158 9.33 5.92 -30.56
CA ARG A 158 10.38 6.91 -30.31
C ARG A 158 9.88 8.00 -29.38
N LYS A 159 10.69 8.36 -28.39
CA LYS A 159 10.46 9.55 -27.57
C LYS A 159 10.46 10.82 -28.43
N ARG A 160 9.52 11.72 -28.15
CA ARG A 160 9.45 13.04 -28.79
C ARG A 160 10.63 13.88 -28.31
N TYR A 161 11.07 14.84 -29.12
CA TYR A 161 12.28 15.62 -28.79
C TYR A 161 12.17 16.45 -27.51
N ASP A 162 10.98 16.97 -27.21
CA ASP A 162 10.75 17.91 -26.11
C ASP A 162 9.90 17.33 -24.96
N GLN A 163 9.40 16.09 -25.12
CA GLN A 163 8.54 15.43 -24.14
C GLN A 163 8.93 13.97 -23.97
N ASP A 164 9.03 13.56 -22.71
CA ASP A 164 9.26 12.16 -22.33
C ASP A 164 8.07 11.29 -22.75
N LEU A 165 8.34 10.06 -23.21
CA LEU A 165 7.30 9.17 -23.73
C LEU A 165 6.47 8.56 -22.59
N CYS A 166 7.15 8.17 -21.51
CA CYS A 166 6.59 7.47 -20.35
C CYS A 166 5.71 6.30 -20.80
N TYR A 167 6.33 5.30 -21.42
CA TYR A 167 5.62 4.20 -22.07
C TYR A 167 4.78 3.37 -21.10
N THR A 168 5.30 3.15 -19.89
CA THR A 168 4.67 2.38 -18.81
C THR A 168 3.60 3.14 -18.02
N ASP A 169 3.60 4.49 -18.08
CA ASP A 169 2.57 5.33 -17.48
C ASP A 169 1.34 5.35 -18.41
N ILE A 170 0.58 4.25 -18.41
CA ILE A 170 -0.50 4.00 -19.36
C ILE A 170 -1.78 4.75 -18.99
N LEU A 171 -2.01 5.05 -17.70
CA LEU A 171 -3.22 5.74 -17.27
C LEU A 171 -3.11 7.24 -17.53
N PHE A 172 -4.23 7.87 -17.91
CA PHE A 172 -4.23 9.32 -18.11
C PHE A 172 -3.90 10.09 -16.83
N THR A 173 -4.32 9.58 -15.66
CA THR A 173 -3.98 10.17 -14.37
C THR A 173 -2.48 10.17 -14.08
N GLU A 174 -1.75 9.14 -14.51
CA GLU A 174 -0.29 9.08 -14.36
C GLU A 174 0.40 10.13 -15.24
N GLN A 175 -0.08 10.29 -16.47
CA GLN A 175 0.46 11.26 -17.43
C GLN A 175 0.21 12.71 -17.01
N GLU A 176 -1.00 13.01 -16.51
CA GLU A 176 -1.36 14.34 -16.03
C GLU A 176 -0.59 14.73 -14.76
N ARG A 177 -0.40 13.77 -13.84
CA ARG A 177 0.34 14.02 -12.59
C ARG A 177 1.86 13.94 -12.77
N GLY A 178 2.33 13.22 -13.78
CA GLY A 178 3.75 12.91 -13.99
C GLY A 178 4.32 11.94 -12.97
N VAL A 179 3.47 11.21 -12.23
CA VAL A 179 3.85 10.26 -11.19
C VAL A 179 3.26 8.89 -11.54
N GLY A 180 4.10 7.86 -11.60
CA GLY A 180 3.60 6.48 -11.71
C GLY A 180 2.76 6.13 -10.48
N ILE A 181 1.56 5.60 -10.70
CA ILE A 181 0.56 5.25 -9.69
C ILE A 181 0.45 3.73 -9.60
N LYS A 182 0.38 3.05 -10.75
CA LYS A 182 0.27 1.61 -10.85
C LYS A 182 1.61 1.00 -11.24
N SER A 183 1.87 -0.20 -10.74
CA SER A 183 2.96 -1.02 -11.26
C SER A 183 2.57 -1.53 -12.65
N THR A 184 3.41 -1.38 -13.68
CA THR A 184 3.08 -1.78 -15.06
C THR A 184 4.10 -2.78 -15.60
N PRO A 185 3.68 -4.00 -16.02
CA PRO A 185 4.58 -5.03 -16.50
C PRO A 185 4.87 -4.90 -17.99
N VAL A 186 6.12 -5.18 -18.35
CA VAL A 186 6.69 -5.16 -19.69
C VAL A 186 7.49 -6.43 -19.91
N THR A 187 7.07 -7.25 -20.86
CA THR A 187 7.81 -8.44 -21.29
C THR A 187 8.51 -8.18 -22.60
N ILE A 188 9.84 -8.22 -22.61
CA ILE A 188 10.66 -7.96 -23.81
C ILE A 188 11.86 -8.89 -23.89
N VAL A 189 12.37 -9.09 -25.10
CA VAL A 189 13.59 -9.87 -25.34
C VAL A 189 14.78 -8.93 -25.48
N LEU A 190 15.83 -9.17 -24.67
CA LEU A 190 17.02 -8.33 -24.63
C LEU A 190 18.31 -9.16 -24.82
N PRO A 191 19.25 -8.72 -25.69
CA PRO A 191 20.55 -9.37 -25.85
C PRO A 191 21.56 -9.00 -24.76
N ASP A 192 22.35 -9.97 -24.33
CA ASP A 192 23.50 -9.77 -23.44
C ASP A 192 24.73 -9.25 -24.22
N THR A 193 25.83 -8.96 -23.51
CA THR A 193 27.07 -8.47 -24.16
C THR A 193 27.69 -9.48 -25.13
N LYS A 194 27.32 -10.76 -25.06
CA LYS A 194 27.76 -11.83 -25.96
C LYS A 194 26.80 -12.03 -27.15
N GLY A 195 25.67 -11.31 -27.18
CA GLY A 195 24.63 -11.42 -28.20
C GLY A 195 23.59 -12.51 -27.94
N LYS A 196 23.62 -13.19 -26.79
CA LYS A 196 22.59 -14.15 -26.40
C LYS A 196 21.36 -13.39 -25.89
N SER A 197 20.21 -13.67 -26.47
CA SER A 197 18.93 -13.07 -26.07
C SER A 197 18.30 -13.79 -24.89
N PHE A 198 17.73 -13.02 -23.96
CA PHE A 198 17.00 -13.48 -22.79
C PHE A 198 15.63 -12.81 -22.74
N LEU A 199 14.64 -13.50 -22.18
CA LEU A 199 13.32 -12.94 -21.91
C LEU A 199 13.36 -12.18 -20.58
N PHE A 200 12.97 -10.91 -20.61
CA PHE A 200 12.90 -10.04 -19.45
C PHE A 200 11.45 -9.71 -19.17
N ASN A 201 10.96 -10.23 -18.06
CA ASN A 201 9.71 -9.83 -17.44
C ASN A 201 10.04 -8.71 -16.46
N ILE A 202 9.81 -7.46 -16.86
CA ILE A 202 10.15 -6.26 -16.10
C ILE A 202 8.87 -5.64 -15.56
N ILE A 203 8.80 -5.37 -14.26
CA ILE A 203 7.72 -4.55 -13.70
C ILE A 203 8.28 -3.18 -13.31
N ASP A 204 7.77 -2.15 -13.95
CA ASP A 204 8.05 -0.76 -13.57
C ASP A 204 7.13 -0.40 -12.42
N THR A 205 7.70 -0.02 -11.28
CA THR A 205 6.93 0.24 -10.06
C THR A 205 6.93 1.72 -9.71
N PRO A 206 5.86 2.23 -9.08
CA PRO A 206 5.78 3.62 -8.70
C PRO A 206 6.87 3.97 -7.68
N GLY A 207 7.47 5.16 -7.83
CA GLY A 207 8.54 5.63 -6.93
C GLY A 207 8.05 6.39 -5.70
N HIS A 208 6.82 6.86 -5.74
CA HIS A 208 6.23 7.61 -4.63
C HIS A 208 5.94 6.66 -3.46
N VAL A 209 6.29 7.08 -2.24
CA VAL A 209 6.26 6.20 -1.06
C VAL A 209 4.84 5.72 -0.69
N ASN A 210 3.81 6.53 -0.96
CA ASN A 210 2.42 6.14 -0.74
C ASN A 210 1.97 4.94 -1.60
N PHE A 211 2.59 4.71 -2.76
CA PHE A 211 2.30 3.55 -3.62
C PHE A 211 3.33 2.42 -3.41
N SER A 212 3.93 2.32 -2.22
CA SER A 212 4.89 1.25 -1.91
C SER A 212 4.26 -0.14 -1.89
N ASP A 213 2.94 -0.22 -1.77
CA ASP A 213 2.14 -1.45 -1.86
C ASP A 213 2.13 -2.05 -3.27
N GLU A 214 2.08 -1.22 -4.30
CA GLU A 214 2.27 -1.62 -5.70
C GLU A 214 3.65 -2.23 -5.92
N VAL A 215 4.68 -1.71 -5.22
CA VAL A 215 6.03 -2.29 -5.27
C VAL A 215 6.03 -3.67 -4.61
N THR A 216 5.42 -3.83 -3.44
CA THR A 216 5.28 -5.14 -2.74
C THR A 216 4.63 -6.19 -3.64
N ALA A 217 3.56 -5.85 -4.35
CA ALA A 217 2.88 -6.78 -5.26
C ALA A 217 3.79 -7.24 -6.42
N GLY A 218 4.64 -6.35 -6.94
CA GLY A 218 5.66 -6.66 -7.95
C GLY A 218 6.84 -7.47 -7.40
N LEU A 219 7.32 -7.17 -6.19
CA LEU A 219 8.41 -7.92 -5.55
C LEU A 219 8.03 -9.38 -5.31
N ARG A 220 6.76 -9.65 -4.99
CA ARG A 220 6.27 -10.99 -4.73
C ARG A 220 6.41 -11.92 -5.94
N ILE A 221 6.11 -11.44 -7.15
CA ILE A 221 6.18 -12.22 -8.40
C ILE A 221 7.58 -12.24 -9.05
N SER A 222 8.47 -11.34 -8.65
CA SER A 222 9.85 -11.23 -9.18
C SER A 222 10.86 -12.10 -8.45
N ASP A 223 11.97 -12.44 -9.13
CA ASP A 223 13.11 -13.19 -8.53
C ASP A 223 14.27 -12.27 -8.12
N GLY A 224 14.27 -11.02 -8.61
CA GLY A 224 15.26 -10.02 -8.23
C GLY A 224 14.78 -8.59 -8.44
N VAL A 225 15.59 -7.67 -7.92
CA VAL A 225 15.29 -6.25 -7.86
C VAL A 225 16.44 -5.46 -8.47
N VAL A 226 16.09 -4.46 -9.28
CA VAL A 226 17.01 -3.42 -9.72
C VAL A 226 16.60 -2.12 -9.04
N LEU A 227 17.43 -1.68 -8.11
CA LEU A 227 17.22 -0.46 -7.34
C LEU A 227 17.78 0.76 -8.08
N PHE A 228 16.92 1.71 -8.43
CA PHE A 228 17.28 2.95 -9.10
C PHE A 228 17.62 4.06 -8.11
N ILE A 229 18.80 4.62 -8.26
CA ILE A 229 19.31 5.70 -7.41
C ILE A 229 19.75 6.85 -8.30
N ASP A 230 19.21 8.05 -8.08
CA ASP A 230 19.67 9.25 -8.78
C ASP A 230 21.08 9.63 -8.28
N ALA A 231 22.01 9.82 -9.21
CA ALA A 231 23.41 10.10 -8.90
C ALA A 231 23.61 11.44 -8.18
N ALA A 232 22.76 12.44 -8.41
CA ALA A 232 22.86 13.75 -7.77
C ALA A 232 22.29 13.72 -6.35
N GLU A 233 21.10 13.15 -6.20
CA GLU A 233 20.40 13.01 -4.92
C GLU A 233 21.09 11.99 -4.02
N GLY A 234 21.29 10.75 -4.49
CA GLY A 234 21.81 9.64 -3.70
C GLY A 234 20.70 8.79 -3.07
N VAL A 235 21.01 8.15 -1.94
CA VAL A 235 20.04 7.31 -1.23
C VAL A 235 19.02 8.20 -0.53
N MET A 236 17.74 7.91 -0.75
CA MET A 236 16.59 8.66 -0.24
C MET A 236 15.62 7.74 0.50
N LEU A 237 14.59 8.32 1.14
CA LEU A 237 13.56 7.63 1.92
C LEU A 237 13.13 6.28 1.34
N ASN A 238 12.53 6.30 0.15
CA ASN A 238 11.96 5.09 -0.44
C ASN A 238 13.06 4.13 -0.92
N THR A 239 14.27 4.60 -1.23
CA THR A 239 15.42 3.74 -1.55
C THR A 239 15.78 2.87 -0.35
N GLU A 240 15.92 3.46 0.84
CA GLU A 240 16.19 2.74 2.08
C GLU A 240 15.09 1.71 2.40
N ARG A 241 13.83 2.15 2.30
CA ARG A 241 12.68 1.30 2.59
C ARG A 241 12.53 0.12 1.63
N LEU A 242 12.85 0.31 0.35
CA LEU A 242 12.80 -0.74 -0.64
C LEU A 242 13.98 -1.72 -0.52
N ILE A 243 15.16 -1.25 -0.08
CA ILE A 243 16.27 -2.15 0.30
C ILE A 243 15.82 -3.06 1.44
N LYS A 244 15.28 -2.49 2.52
CA LYS A 244 14.77 -3.26 3.67
C LYS A 244 13.75 -4.31 3.20
N HIS A 245 12.78 -3.88 2.40
CA HIS A 245 11.69 -4.75 1.97
C HIS A 245 12.14 -5.84 1.00
N ALA A 246 13.03 -5.54 0.05
CA ALA A 246 13.58 -6.52 -0.89
C ALA A 246 14.43 -7.60 -0.19
N VAL A 247 15.23 -7.20 0.82
CA VAL A 247 16.01 -8.13 1.64
C VAL A 247 15.09 -9.02 2.48
N GLN A 248 14.03 -8.47 3.07
CA GLN A 248 13.05 -9.22 3.86
C GLN A 248 12.30 -10.28 3.02
N GLU A 249 11.97 -9.97 1.76
CA GLU A 249 11.36 -10.90 0.80
C GLU A 249 12.39 -11.85 0.12
N ARG A 250 13.65 -11.86 0.59
CA ARG A 250 14.75 -12.73 0.13
C ARG A 250 15.05 -12.62 -1.37
N LEU A 251 15.01 -11.42 -1.92
CA LEU A 251 15.29 -11.16 -3.33
C LEU A 251 16.76 -10.84 -3.59
N ALA A 252 17.25 -11.20 -4.78
CA ALA A 252 18.55 -10.74 -5.25
C ALA A 252 18.49 -9.22 -5.53
N VAL A 253 19.35 -8.45 -4.87
CA VAL A 253 19.42 -6.99 -5.03
C VAL A 253 20.53 -6.62 -5.99
N THR A 254 20.22 -5.76 -6.96
CA THR A 254 21.19 -5.10 -7.84
C THR A 254 20.86 -3.61 -7.90
N VAL A 255 21.81 -2.76 -8.27
CA VAL A 255 21.63 -1.30 -8.27
C VAL A 255 21.91 -0.71 -9.63
N CYS A 256 21.05 0.20 -10.09
CA CYS A 256 21.38 1.11 -11.17
C CYS A 256 21.47 2.55 -10.66
N ILE A 257 22.66 3.12 -10.70
CA ILE A 257 22.87 4.53 -10.42
C ILE A 257 22.54 5.30 -11.70
N ASN A 258 21.34 5.86 -11.74
CA ASN A 258 20.81 6.60 -12.87
C ASN A 258 21.10 8.10 -12.74
N LYS A 259 20.84 8.84 -13.82
CA LYS A 259 21.05 10.29 -13.93
C LYS A 259 22.49 10.74 -13.65
N ILE A 260 23.47 9.93 -14.04
CA ILE A 260 24.89 10.30 -13.91
C ILE A 260 25.23 11.58 -14.69
N ASP A 261 24.43 11.95 -15.69
CA ASP A 261 24.54 13.21 -16.44
C ASP A 261 24.33 14.44 -15.57
N ARG A 262 23.54 14.37 -14.49
CA ARG A 262 23.36 15.49 -13.55
C ARG A 262 24.66 15.85 -12.83
N LEU A 263 25.52 14.88 -12.56
CA LEU A 263 26.86 15.13 -12.01
C LEU A 263 27.72 15.98 -12.95
N ILE A 264 27.49 15.85 -14.27
CA ILE A 264 28.30 16.43 -15.34
C ILE A 264 27.74 17.77 -15.79
N LEU A 265 26.44 17.82 -16.08
CA LEU A 265 25.78 18.96 -16.72
C LEU A 265 25.17 19.95 -15.72
N GLU A 266 24.64 19.46 -14.60
CA GLU A 266 23.99 20.29 -13.58
C GLU A 266 24.97 20.69 -12.48
N LEU A 267 25.51 19.70 -11.75
CA LEU A 267 26.42 19.94 -10.63
C LEU A 267 27.84 20.30 -11.10
N LYS A 268 28.20 19.94 -12.34
CA LYS A 268 29.50 20.22 -12.97
C LYS A 268 30.68 19.79 -12.09
N LEU A 269 30.53 18.65 -11.43
CA LEU A 269 31.58 18.11 -10.56
C LEU A 269 32.78 17.67 -11.40
N PRO A 270 34.02 17.89 -10.94
CA PRO A 270 35.19 17.27 -11.55
C PRO A 270 35.03 15.74 -11.61
N PRO A 271 35.58 15.05 -12.64
CA PRO A 271 35.45 13.59 -12.77
C PRO A 271 35.87 12.79 -11.54
N THR A 272 36.88 13.27 -10.81
CA THR A 272 37.33 12.63 -9.57
C THR A 272 36.30 12.75 -8.44
N ASP A 273 35.63 13.89 -8.32
CA ASP A 273 34.64 14.13 -7.27
C ASP A 273 33.31 13.44 -7.58
N ALA A 274 32.93 13.40 -8.87
CA ALA A 274 31.81 12.58 -9.33
C ALA A 274 32.05 11.09 -9.04
N TYR A 275 33.26 10.57 -9.25
CA TYR A 275 33.61 9.21 -8.83
C TYR A 275 33.44 9.00 -7.32
N TYR A 276 33.87 9.95 -6.48
CA TYR A 276 33.65 9.83 -5.04
C TYR A 276 32.17 9.85 -4.66
N LYS A 277 31.34 10.65 -5.34
CA LYS A 277 29.87 10.64 -5.15
C LYS A 277 29.27 9.29 -5.53
N LEU A 278 29.64 8.75 -6.69
CA LEU A 278 29.19 7.41 -7.12
C LEU A 278 29.63 6.32 -6.15
N ARG A 279 30.88 6.36 -5.68
CA ARG A 279 31.40 5.41 -4.69
C ARG A 279 30.65 5.53 -3.36
N HIS A 280 30.39 6.75 -2.90
CA HIS A 280 29.65 6.99 -1.67
C HIS A 280 28.25 6.40 -1.71
N ILE A 281 27.53 6.52 -2.84
CA ILE A 281 26.21 5.89 -3.02
C ILE A 281 26.30 4.37 -2.87
N VAL A 282 27.30 3.73 -3.50
CA VAL A 282 27.51 2.28 -3.39
C VAL A 282 27.83 1.87 -1.94
N ASP A 283 28.68 2.64 -1.25
CA ASP A 283 29.05 2.37 0.14
C ASP A 283 27.85 2.51 1.10
N GLU A 284 27.00 3.52 0.89
CA GLU A 284 25.79 3.76 1.67
C GLU A 284 24.76 2.62 1.48
N VAL A 285 24.55 2.17 0.23
CA VAL A 285 23.66 1.04 -0.04
C VAL A 285 24.18 -0.24 0.64
N ASN A 286 25.49 -0.50 0.58
CA ASN A 286 26.07 -1.65 1.27
C ASN A 286 25.90 -1.56 2.79
N GLY A 287 26.00 -0.35 3.37
CA GLY A 287 25.72 -0.12 4.79
C GLY A 287 24.26 -0.42 5.17
N LEU A 288 23.31 -0.10 4.28
CA LEU A 288 21.90 -0.44 4.49
C LEU A 288 21.63 -1.94 4.33
N ILE A 289 22.22 -2.59 3.33
CA ILE A 289 22.08 -4.05 3.15
C ILE A 289 22.66 -4.81 4.33
N SER A 290 23.84 -4.41 4.84
CA SER A 290 24.45 -5.05 6.01
C SER A 290 23.71 -4.78 7.31
N MET A 291 22.91 -3.71 7.39
CA MET A 291 22.02 -3.43 8.51
C MET A 291 20.78 -4.35 8.50
N TYR A 292 20.23 -4.64 7.33
CA TYR A 292 18.97 -5.40 7.20
C TYR A 292 19.17 -6.90 6.91
N SER A 293 20.33 -7.30 6.41
CA SER A 293 20.67 -8.69 6.13
C SER A 293 21.76 -9.20 7.07
N THR A 294 21.62 -10.43 7.54
CA THR A 294 22.70 -11.17 8.21
C THR A 294 23.65 -11.86 7.23
N ASP A 295 23.31 -11.90 5.94
CA ASP A 295 24.07 -12.62 4.92
C ASP A 295 25.17 -11.73 4.32
N GLU A 296 26.43 -12.10 4.56
CA GLU A 296 27.61 -11.38 4.05
C GLU A 296 27.78 -11.48 2.52
N ASN A 297 27.02 -12.34 1.85
CA ASN A 297 27.19 -12.63 0.41
C ASN A 297 26.53 -11.58 -0.52
N LEU A 298 25.76 -10.62 0.02
CA LEU A 298 24.99 -9.64 -0.76
C LEU A 298 25.74 -8.30 -0.96
N VAL A 299 27.07 -8.32 -1.05
CA VAL A 299 27.86 -7.10 -1.26
C VAL A 299 27.68 -6.57 -2.68
N LEU A 300 27.33 -5.29 -2.80
CA LEU A 300 27.20 -4.58 -4.05
C LEU A 300 28.49 -3.87 -4.43
N SER A 301 29.00 -4.15 -5.63
CA SER A 301 30.16 -3.49 -6.20
C SER A 301 30.14 -3.53 -7.73
N PRO A 302 30.45 -2.42 -8.41
CA PRO A 302 30.61 -2.41 -9.87
C PRO A 302 31.61 -3.47 -10.38
N LEU A 303 32.59 -3.87 -9.56
CA LEU A 303 33.56 -4.93 -9.89
C LEU A 303 32.92 -6.32 -10.00
N LEU A 304 31.88 -6.57 -9.22
CA LEU A 304 31.12 -7.82 -9.27
C LEU A 304 30.13 -7.83 -10.43
N GLY A 305 29.79 -6.65 -10.97
CA GLY A 305 28.83 -6.49 -12.05
C GLY A 305 27.37 -6.35 -11.59
N ASN A 306 27.11 -6.22 -10.28
CA ASN A 306 25.78 -6.01 -9.70
C ASN A 306 25.39 -4.52 -9.55
N VAL A 307 26.24 -3.60 -10.03
CA VAL A 307 25.96 -2.17 -10.09
C VAL A 307 26.12 -1.67 -11.53
N CYS A 308 25.07 -1.07 -12.09
CA CYS A 308 25.10 -0.34 -13.37
C CYS A 308 25.11 1.17 -13.17
N PHE A 309 25.69 1.88 -14.13
CA PHE A 309 25.63 3.33 -14.25
C PHE A 309 24.80 3.69 -15.47
N SER A 310 23.86 4.61 -15.31
CA SER A 310 22.98 5.00 -16.40
C SER A 310 22.61 6.48 -16.40
N SER A 311 22.18 6.95 -17.56
CA SER A 311 21.43 8.18 -17.76
C SER A 311 20.31 7.85 -18.75
N SER A 312 19.14 7.54 -18.22
CA SER A 312 17.96 7.21 -19.04
C SER A 312 17.52 8.35 -19.95
N GLN A 313 17.79 9.61 -19.59
CA GLN A 313 17.47 10.75 -20.45
C GLN A 313 18.26 10.71 -21.76
N TYR A 314 19.54 10.38 -21.69
CA TYR A 314 20.45 10.35 -22.83
C TYR A 314 20.77 8.94 -23.34
N SER A 315 20.02 7.93 -22.89
CA SER A 315 20.20 6.54 -23.32
C SER A 315 21.60 5.99 -23.04
N ILE A 316 22.19 6.35 -21.89
CA ILE A 316 23.46 5.82 -21.41
C ILE A 316 23.17 4.69 -20.44
N CYS A 317 23.74 3.52 -20.65
CA CYS A 317 23.70 2.42 -19.70
C CYS A 317 24.97 1.59 -19.85
N PHE A 318 25.74 1.43 -18.77
CA PHE A 318 26.90 0.58 -18.79
C PHE A 318 27.21 -0.04 -17.42
N THR A 319 27.78 -1.24 -17.46
CA THR A 319 28.58 -1.81 -16.37
C THR A 319 30.06 -1.67 -16.73
N LEU A 320 30.95 -2.05 -15.82
CA LEU A 320 32.38 -2.10 -16.16
C LEU A 320 32.66 -3.07 -17.32
N GLY A 321 31.88 -4.16 -17.41
CA GLY A 321 31.97 -5.16 -18.47
C GLY A 321 31.55 -4.61 -19.84
N SER A 322 30.38 -3.97 -19.92
CA SER A 322 29.89 -3.44 -21.20
C SER A 322 30.73 -2.24 -21.68
N PHE A 323 31.21 -1.37 -20.80
CA PHE A 323 32.12 -0.29 -21.20
C PHE A 323 33.48 -0.86 -21.68
N ALA A 324 34.01 -1.88 -21.00
CA ALA A 324 35.21 -2.58 -21.42
C ALA A 324 35.03 -3.28 -22.78
N LYS A 325 33.82 -3.73 -23.12
CA LYS A 325 33.50 -4.32 -24.41
C LYS A 325 33.61 -3.29 -25.55
N ILE A 326 33.15 -2.05 -25.34
CA ILE A 326 33.34 -0.95 -26.31
C ILE A 326 34.83 -0.74 -26.62
N TYR A 327 35.70 -0.74 -25.61
CA TYR A 327 37.15 -0.70 -25.81
C TYR A 327 37.69 -1.89 -26.60
N ALA A 328 37.23 -3.10 -26.28
CA ALA A 328 37.67 -4.32 -26.96
C ALA A 328 37.26 -4.32 -28.45
N ASP A 329 36.05 -3.86 -28.75
CA ASP A 329 35.53 -3.77 -30.12
C ASP A 329 36.19 -2.64 -30.93
N THR A 330 36.63 -1.57 -30.26
CA THR A 330 37.30 -0.42 -30.90
C THR A 330 38.78 -0.69 -31.18
N TYR A 331 39.52 -1.25 -30.21
CA TYR A 331 40.99 -1.36 -30.29
C TYR A 331 41.52 -2.77 -30.58
N GLY A 332 40.67 -3.82 -30.49
CA GLY A 332 41.05 -5.22 -30.70
C GLY A 332 41.97 -5.79 -29.61
N ASP A 333 42.05 -7.13 -29.49
CA ASP A 333 42.95 -7.89 -28.60
C ASP A 333 42.86 -7.63 -27.07
N ILE A 334 41.83 -6.94 -26.57
CA ILE A 334 41.61 -6.74 -25.12
C ILE A 334 40.57 -7.73 -24.59
N ASN A 335 40.93 -8.50 -23.54
CA ASN A 335 39.94 -9.26 -22.78
C ASN A 335 39.14 -8.31 -21.88
N TYR A 336 37.91 -7.97 -22.32
CA TYR A 336 37.04 -7.02 -21.63
C TYR A 336 36.70 -7.43 -20.19
N GLN A 337 36.62 -8.73 -19.87
CA GLN A 337 36.26 -9.20 -18.52
C GLN A 337 37.41 -8.95 -17.52
N GLU A 338 38.64 -9.26 -17.89
CA GLU A 338 39.82 -8.99 -17.06
C GLU A 338 40.13 -7.50 -16.96
N PHE A 339 39.78 -6.73 -18.00
CA PHE A 339 39.84 -5.28 -17.97
C PHE A 339 38.83 -4.71 -16.97
N ALA A 340 37.56 -5.14 -17.04
CA ALA A 340 36.47 -4.70 -16.16
C ALA A 340 36.79 -4.86 -14.67
N LYS A 341 37.42 -5.98 -14.28
CA LYS A 341 37.86 -6.25 -12.89
C LYS A 341 38.87 -5.24 -12.33
N ARG A 342 39.43 -4.36 -13.17
CA ARG A 342 40.46 -3.38 -12.79
C ARG A 342 40.01 -1.93 -13.00
N LEU A 343 38.77 -1.72 -13.44
CA LEU A 343 38.24 -0.40 -13.78
C LEU A 343 37.61 0.34 -12.60
N TRP A 344 37.51 -0.25 -11.41
CA TRP A 344 36.89 0.38 -10.24
C TRP A 344 37.75 0.24 -8.98
N GLY A 345 37.58 1.18 -8.04
CA GLY A 345 38.34 1.26 -6.80
C GLY A 345 39.63 2.07 -6.94
N ASP A 346 40.47 2.00 -5.90
CA ASP A 346 41.78 2.68 -5.85
C ASP A 346 42.84 1.91 -6.68
N ILE A 347 42.53 1.72 -7.97
CA ILE A 347 43.41 1.14 -8.99
C ILE A 347 43.73 2.25 -10.00
N TYR A 348 45.00 2.37 -10.35
CA TYR A 348 45.55 3.38 -11.25
C TYR A 348 46.16 2.71 -12.48
N PHE A 349 46.18 3.40 -13.61
CA PHE A 349 46.88 2.93 -14.81
C PHE A 349 48.26 3.59 -14.89
N ASN A 350 49.29 2.80 -15.17
CA ASN A 350 50.62 3.33 -15.43
C ASN A 350 50.92 3.27 -16.94
N PRO A 351 50.92 4.41 -17.65
CA PRO A 351 51.09 4.43 -19.10
C PRO A 351 52.48 3.96 -19.56
N LYS A 352 53.50 4.03 -18.68
CA LYS A 352 54.86 3.57 -19.01
C LYS A 352 54.99 2.05 -18.98
N THR A 353 54.37 1.41 -17.99
CA THR A 353 54.43 -0.06 -17.85
C THR A 353 53.24 -0.76 -18.52
N ARG A 354 52.22 -0.01 -18.94
CA ARG A 354 50.94 -0.49 -19.49
C ARG A 354 50.26 -1.50 -18.56
N LYS A 355 50.39 -1.29 -17.24
CA LYS A 355 49.84 -2.16 -16.21
C LYS A 355 49.05 -1.34 -15.19
N PHE A 356 48.06 -2.00 -14.59
CA PHE A 356 47.31 -1.48 -13.47
C PHE A 356 48.09 -1.65 -12.17
N THR A 357 48.14 -0.60 -11.34
CA THR A 357 48.83 -0.57 -10.05
C THR A 357 47.92 0.00 -8.97
N LYS A 358 47.96 -0.55 -7.75
CA LYS A 358 47.20 -0.02 -6.60
C LYS A 358 47.79 1.28 -6.06
N LYS A 359 49.11 1.48 -6.22
CA LYS A 359 49.77 2.72 -5.86
C LYS A 359 49.75 3.68 -7.05
N ALA A 360 49.41 4.95 -6.78
CA ALA A 360 49.43 6.00 -7.78
C ALA A 360 50.85 6.13 -8.39
N PRO A 361 51.01 6.00 -9.73
CA PRO A 361 52.32 6.05 -10.37
C PRO A 361 52.92 7.47 -10.40
N THR A 362 52.08 8.50 -10.44
CA THR A 362 52.43 9.90 -10.17
C THR A 362 51.44 10.51 -9.19
N SER A 363 51.81 11.61 -8.52
CA SER A 363 50.93 12.30 -7.56
C SER A 363 49.64 12.86 -8.19
N SER A 364 49.63 13.06 -9.51
CA SER A 364 48.48 13.54 -10.28
C SER A 364 47.76 12.43 -11.08
N SER A 365 48.16 11.17 -10.91
CA SER A 365 47.51 10.06 -11.62
C SER A 365 46.09 9.88 -11.11
N GLN A 366 45.15 9.76 -12.04
CA GLN A 366 43.76 9.49 -11.74
C GLN A 366 43.50 7.98 -11.62
N ARG A 367 42.36 7.62 -11.04
CA ARG A 367 41.95 6.20 -10.95
C ARG A 367 41.55 5.72 -12.34
N SER A 368 41.67 4.41 -12.54
CA SER A 368 41.22 3.69 -13.73
C SER A 368 39.79 4.05 -14.14
N PHE A 369 38.83 4.08 -13.20
CA PHE A 369 37.45 4.49 -13.48
C PHE A 369 37.37 5.92 -14.04
N VAL A 370 38.14 6.83 -13.45
CA VAL A 370 38.13 8.24 -13.85
C VAL A 370 38.75 8.39 -15.24
N GLU A 371 39.93 7.81 -15.46
CA GLU A 371 40.69 7.94 -16.71
C GLU A 371 40.02 7.22 -17.89
N PHE A 372 39.47 6.01 -17.69
CA PHE A 372 38.93 5.19 -18.78
C PHE A 372 37.42 5.25 -18.94
N ILE A 373 36.65 5.73 -17.95
CA ILE A 373 35.18 5.79 -18.04
C ILE A 373 34.69 7.23 -17.93
N LEU A 374 34.95 7.91 -16.82
CA LEU A 374 34.39 9.25 -16.60
C LEU A 374 35.00 10.30 -17.52
N GLU A 375 36.31 10.34 -17.73
CA GLU A 375 36.92 11.34 -18.62
C GLU A 375 36.41 11.25 -20.06
N PRO A 376 36.36 10.05 -20.71
CA PRO A 376 35.74 9.91 -22.03
C PRO A 376 34.26 10.34 -22.03
N LEU A 377 33.49 9.93 -21.01
CA LEU A 377 32.09 10.29 -20.88
C LEU A 377 31.91 11.82 -20.78
N TYR A 378 32.69 12.47 -19.92
CA TYR A 378 32.69 13.92 -19.76
C TYR A 378 33.07 14.64 -21.06
N LYS A 379 34.06 14.13 -21.80
CA LYS A 379 34.45 14.68 -23.10
C LYS A 379 33.30 14.58 -24.11
N ILE A 380 32.63 13.43 -24.20
CA ILE A 380 31.47 13.24 -25.08
C ILE A 380 30.39 14.28 -24.75
N LEU A 381 29.98 14.38 -23.47
CA LEU A 381 28.93 15.30 -23.04
C LEU A 381 29.33 16.77 -23.24
N ALA A 382 30.56 17.15 -22.89
CA ALA A 382 31.04 18.51 -23.03
C ALA A 382 31.16 18.93 -24.49
N GLN A 383 31.62 18.05 -25.38
CA GLN A 383 31.73 18.34 -26.81
C GLN A 383 30.37 18.55 -27.46
N VAL A 384 29.35 17.75 -27.08
CA VAL A 384 27.99 17.92 -27.61
C VAL A 384 27.34 19.21 -27.11
N VAL A 385 27.54 19.57 -25.84
CA VAL A 385 26.87 20.73 -25.23
C VAL A 385 27.59 22.05 -25.54
N GLY A 386 28.92 22.05 -25.66
CA GLY A 386 29.74 23.26 -25.82
C GLY A 386 30.27 23.51 -27.23
N ASP A 387 30.68 22.47 -27.96
CA ASP A 387 31.49 22.57 -29.18
C ASP A 387 30.85 21.86 -30.39
N VAL A 388 29.51 21.91 -30.49
CA VAL A 388 28.72 21.20 -31.52
C VAL A 388 29.12 21.59 -32.95
N ASP A 389 29.40 22.87 -33.20
CA ASP A 389 29.69 23.39 -34.55
C ASP A 389 31.18 23.32 -34.93
N THR A 390 32.08 23.16 -33.96
CA THR A 390 33.53 23.33 -34.13
C THR A 390 34.27 22.00 -34.20
N THR A 391 34.26 21.24 -33.11
CA THR A 391 35.09 20.02 -32.94
C THR A 391 34.30 18.74 -32.79
N LEU A 392 32.97 18.81 -32.62
CA LEU A 392 32.13 17.62 -32.46
C LEU A 392 32.28 16.61 -33.62
N PRO A 393 32.22 16.98 -34.91
CA PRO A 393 32.35 16.00 -36.00
C PRO A 393 33.66 15.21 -35.95
N ARG A 394 34.77 15.89 -35.60
CA ARG A 394 36.08 15.23 -35.44
C ARG A 394 36.06 14.25 -34.26
N THR A 395 35.47 14.65 -33.14
CA THR A 395 35.32 13.76 -31.97
C THR A 395 34.45 12.55 -32.30
N LEU A 396 33.37 12.74 -33.06
CA LEU A 396 32.51 11.64 -33.51
C LEU A 396 33.25 10.68 -34.45
N ASP A 397 34.07 11.19 -35.36
CA ASP A 397 34.94 10.36 -36.21
C ASP A 397 35.95 9.54 -35.38
N GLU A 398 36.54 10.13 -34.33
CA GLU A 398 37.44 9.42 -33.41
C GLU A 398 36.74 8.30 -32.63
N LEU A 399 35.43 8.42 -32.41
CA LEU A 399 34.58 7.42 -31.73
C LEU A 399 33.90 6.46 -32.71
N GLY A 400 34.09 6.61 -34.03
CA GLY A 400 33.43 5.80 -35.06
C GLY A 400 31.93 6.08 -35.23
N ILE A 401 31.45 7.24 -34.80
CA ILE A 401 30.03 7.63 -34.85
C ILE A 401 29.78 8.47 -36.10
N HIS A 402 28.89 8.02 -36.97
CA HIS A 402 28.45 8.78 -38.12
C HIS A 402 27.02 9.30 -37.93
N LEU A 403 26.85 10.63 -37.96
CA LEU A 403 25.55 11.30 -37.93
C LEU A 403 25.27 11.96 -39.27
N THR A 404 24.00 11.93 -39.69
CA THR A 404 23.53 12.63 -40.88
C THR A 404 23.52 14.15 -40.65
N LYS A 405 23.46 14.92 -41.75
CA LYS A 405 23.37 16.39 -41.68
C LYS A 405 22.06 16.88 -41.04
N GLU A 406 21.01 16.06 -41.02
CA GLU A 406 19.75 16.39 -40.36
C GLU A 406 19.83 16.13 -38.87
N GLU A 407 20.43 15.01 -38.47
CA GLU A 407 20.66 14.67 -37.06
C GLU A 407 21.57 15.69 -36.36
N LEU A 408 22.60 16.21 -37.04
CA LEU A 408 23.48 17.25 -36.49
C LEU A 408 22.77 18.60 -36.24
N LYS A 409 21.60 18.82 -36.84
CA LYS A 409 20.80 20.05 -36.63
C LYS A 409 19.82 19.93 -35.46
N LEU A 410 19.78 18.77 -34.79
CA LEU A 410 18.93 18.59 -33.62
C LEU A 410 19.35 19.50 -32.48
N ASN A 411 18.40 19.80 -31.60
CA ASN A 411 18.69 20.46 -30.34
C ASN A 411 19.67 19.61 -29.49
N ILE A 412 20.41 20.27 -28.61
CA ILE A 412 21.48 19.64 -27.81
C ILE A 412 21.01 18.39 -27.07
N ARG A 413 19.83 18.42 -26.43
CA ARG A 413 19.32 17.27 -25.66
C ARG A 413 19.02 16.04 -26.54
N PRO A 414 18.20 16.14 -27.60
CA PRO A 414 18.04 15.06 -28.58
C PRO A 414 19.35 14.60 -29.21
N LEU A 415 20.24 15.54 -29.56
CA LEU A 415 21.54 15.21 -30.16
C LEU A 415 22.41 14.40 -29.19
N LEU A 416 22.45 14.76 -27.91
CA LEU A 416 23.18 14.04 -26.87
C LEU A 416 22.63 12.62 -26.73
N ARG A 417 21.30 12.48 -26.64
CA ARG A 417 20.65 11.17 -26.62
C ARG A 417 21.04 10.32 -27.83
N LEU A 418 21.05 10.90 -29.03
CA LEU A 418 21.41 10.21 -30.25
C LEU A 418 22.89 9.79 -30.29
N VAL A 419 23.81 10.71 -29.95
CA VAL A 419 25.25 10.43 -29.88
C VAL A 419 25.53 9.29 -28.90
N CYS A 420 24.95 9.37 -27.70
CA CYS A 420 25.10 8.33 -26.69
C CYS A 420 24.47 7.00 -27.12
N LYS A 421 23.31 7.01 -27.78
CA LYS A 421 22.68 5.80 -28.33
C LYS A 421 23.56 5.13 -29.40
N LYS A 422 24.27 5.91 -30.22
CA LYS A 422 25.22 5.38 -31.21
C LYS A 422 26.53 4.88 -30.57
N PHE A 423 26.99 5.54 -29.52
CA PHE A 423 28.24 5.18 -28.83
C PHE A 423 28.10 3.95 -27.93
N PHE A 424 27.10 3.96 -27.03
CA PHE A 424 26.85 2.86 -26.10
C PHE A 424 26.08 1.70 -26.73
N GLY A 425 25.27 1.99 -27.76
CA GLY A 425 24.45 0.99 -28.43
C GLY A 425 23.30 0.49 -27.54
N GLU A 426 23.19 -0.83 -27.44
CA GLU A 426 22.17 -1.55 -26.68
C GLU A 426 22.50 -1.59 -25.18
N PHE A 427 21.48 -1.74 -24.34
CA PHE A 427 21.59 -1.76 -22.86
C PHE A 427 22.10 -3.12 -22.33
N THR A 428 23.12 -3.67 -22.96
CA THR A 428 23.75 -4.96 -22.64
C THR A 428 24.31 -5.02 -21.22
N GLY A 429 24.77 -3.89 -20.68
CA GLY A 429 25.26 -3.80 -19.29
C GLY A 429 24.18 -4.12 -18.26
N PHE A 430 22.94 -3.67 -18.48
CA PHE A 430 21.80 -4.00 -17.63
C PHE A 430 21.43 -5.49 -17.73
N VAL A 431 21.45 -6.03 -18.96
CA VAL A 431 21.17 -7.44 -19.21
C VAL A 431 22.20 -8.33 -18.52
N ASP A 432 23.50 -8.03 -18.68
CA ASP A 432 24.58 -8.76 -18.02
C ASP A 432 24.43 -8.77 -16.50
N MET A 433 24.14 -7.60 -15.93
CA MET A 433 23.91 -7.44 -14.48
C MET A 433 22.78 -8.35 -14.01
N CYS A 434 21.63 -8.29 -14.66
CA CYS A 434 20.47 -9.09 -14.28
C CYS A 434 20.71 -10.59 -14.54
N VAL A 435 21.30 -10.98 -15.67
CA VAL A 435 21.52 -12.40 -15.99
C VAL A 435 22.50 -13.06 -15.02
N GLN A 436 23.54 -12.32 -14.57
CA GLN A 436 24.58 -12.82 -13.67
C GLN A 436 24.15 -12.84 -12.20
N HIS A 437 23.37 -11.85 -11.75
CA HIS A 437 23.08 -11.64 -10.32
C HIS A 437 21.62 -11.89 -9.93
N ILE A 438 20.68 -11.81 -10.87
CA ILE A 438 19.29 -12.21 -10.62
C ILE A 438 19.14 -13.68 -11.03
N PRO A 439 18.70 -14.56 -10.11
CA PRO A 439 18.52 -15.96 -10.42
C PRO A 439 17.44 -16.12 -11.49
N SER A 440 17.58 -17.16 -12.33
CA SER A 440 16.47 -17.57 -13.19
C SER A 440 15.30 -18.06 -12.33
N PRO A 441 14.06 -18.03 -12.83
CA PRO A 441 12.90 -18.59 -12.15
C PRO A 441 13.12 -19.99 -11.60
N LYS A 442 13.85 -20.84 -12.35
CA LYS A 442 14.21 -22.19 -11.93
C LYS A 442 15.12 -22.24 -10.70
N VAL A 443 16.10 -21.34 -10.60
CA VAL A 443 17.01 -21.28 -9.44
C VAL A 443 16.35 -20.55 -8.27
N GLY A 444 15.60 -19.47 -8.56
CA GLY A 444 14.94 -18.63 -7.57
C GLY A 444 13.69 -19.24 -6.94
N ALA A 445 13.06 -20.23 -7.60
CA ALA A 445 11.83 -20.87 -7.15
C ALA A 445 11.93 -21.40 -5.72
N LYS A 446 13.00 -22.12 -5.37
CA LYS A 446 13.17 -22.69 -4.03
C LYS A 446 13.08 -21.63 -2.91
N THR A 447 13.87 -20.57 -3.03
CA THR A 447 13.88 -19.48 -2.04
C THR A 447 12.55 -18.74 -2.01
N LYS A 448 11.90 -18.57 -3.17
CA LYS A 448 10.59 -17.94 -3.28
C LYS A 448 9.49 -18.77 -2.60
N ILE A 449 9.42 -20.07 -2.87
CA ILE A 449 8.42 -20.98 -2.29
C ILE A 449 8.58 -21.08 -0.78
N GLU A 450 9.82 -21.17 -0.27
CA GLU A 450 10.09 -21.19 1.17
C GLU A 450 9.52 -19.97 1.90
N HIS A 451 9.58 -18.80 1.27
CA HIS A 451 9.10 -17.56 1.86
C HIS A 451 7.60 -17.33 1.67
N THR A 452 7.07 -17.68 0.50
CA THR A 452 5.74 -17.25 0.05
C THR A 452 4.67 -18.31 0.16
N TYR A 453 4.99 -19.60 0.11
CA TYR A 453 3.99 -20.66 0.18
C TYR A 453 3.70 -21.06 1.62
N THR A 454 2.42 -21.24 1.96
CA THR A 454 2.00 -21.62 3.33
C THR A 454 2.31 -23.07 3.66
N GLY A 455 2.20 -23.98 2.68
CA GLY A 455 2.50 -25.42 2.85
C GLY A 455 4.00 -25.75 2.97
N GLY A 456 4.88 -24.77 2.75
CA GLY A 456 6.34 -24.95 2.84
C GLY A 456 6.95 -25.75 1.69
N VAL A 457 8.29 -25.80 1.68
CA VAL A 457 9.08 -26.48 0.63
C VAL A 457 9.08 -28.01 0.75
N ASP A 458 8.78 -28.55 1.93
CA ASP A 458 8.82 -29.99 2.20
C ASP A 458 7.54 -30.71 1.75
N SER A 459 6.55 -29.97 1.24
CA SER A 459 5.33 -30.54 0.67
C SER A 459 5.57 -31.02 -0.77
N ASP A 460 4.81 -32.02 -1.22
CA ASP A 460 4.91 -32.55 -2.60
C ASP A 460 4.74 -31.42 -3.64
N LEU A 461 3.81 -30.48 -3.39
CA LEU A 461 3.64 -29.28 -4.21
C LEU A 461 4.81 -28.29 -4.06
N GLY A 462 5.40 -28.17 -2.88
CA GLY A 462 6.57 -27.34 -2.62
C GLY A 462 7.80 -27.78 -3.42
N GLU A 463 8.05 -29.08 -3.52
CA GLU A 463 9.10 -29.65 -4.37
C GLU A 463 8.80 -29.44 -5.85
N ALA A 464 7.58 -29.76 -6.30
CA ALA A 464 7.16 -29.58 -7.69
C ALA A 464 7.21 -28.11 -8.17
N MET A 465 6.88 -27.15 -7.30
CA MET A 465 7.05 -25.72 -7.57
C MET A 465 8.51 -25.27 -7.56
N SER A 466 9.35 -25.90 -6.73
CA SER A 466 10.78 -25.58 -6.67
C SER A 466 11.53 -26.04 -7.93
N GLU A 467 11.08 -27.10 -8.58
CA GLU A 467 11.63 -27.54 -9.88
C GLU A 467 11.25 -26.62 -11.05
N CYS A 468 10.17 -25.84 -10.87
CA CYS A 468 9.63 -24.89 -11.86
C CYS A 468 9.38 -25.58 -13.23
N ASP A 469 8.77 -26.76 -13.19
CA ASP A 469 8.48 -27.58 -14.35
C ASP A 469 7.15 -27.15 -15.03
N PRO A 470 7.16 -26.80 -16.33
CA PRO A 470 5.94 -26.51 -17.10
C PRO A 470 4.94 -27.67 -17.21
N ASP A 471 5.39 -28.92 -17.04
CA ASP A 471 4.53 -30.12 -17.10
C ASP A 471 4.05 -30.59 -15.71
N GLY A 472 4.38 -29.83 -14.66
CA GLY A 472 3.97 -30.10 -13.27
C GLY A 472 2.52 -29.69 -12.95
N PRO A 473 2.10 -29.83 -11.68
CA PRO A 473 0.78 -29.40 -11.22
C PRO A 473 0.63 -27.88 -11.36
N LEU A 474 -0.45 -27.41 -12.00
CA LEU A 474 -0.65 -25.97 -12.19
C LEU A 474 -0.76 -25.26 -10.83
N MET A 475 0.17 -24.32 -10.61
CA MET A 475 0.18 -23.39 -9.49
C MET A 475 0.59 -22.01 -10.01
N CYS A 476 -0.33 -21.06 -9.93
CA CYS A 476 -0.09 -19.66 -10.28
C CYS A 476 -0.46 -18.75 -9.12
N HIS A 477 0.34 -17.72 -8.88
CA HIS A 477 0.08 -16.72 -7.85
C HIS A 477 -0.20 -15.37 -8.49
N THR A 478 -1.41 -14.85 -8.27
CA THR A 478 -1.85 -13.53 -8.76
C THR A 478 -1.78 -12.51 -7.63
N THR A 479 -1.12 -11.37 -7.89
CA THR A 479 -0.87 -10.31 -6.90
C THR A 479 -1.42 -8.96 -7.30
N LYS A 480 -1.77 -8.77 -8.58
CA LYS A 480 -2.27 -7.51 -9.13
C LYS A 480 -3.52 -7.75 -9.97
N MET A 481 -4.44 -6.82 -9.91
CA MET A 481 -5.62 -6.78 -10.76
C MET A 481 -5.55 -5.53 -11.64
N TYR A 482 -5.39 -5.72 -12.95
CA TYR A 482 -5.41 -4.61 -13.91
C TYR A 482 -6.81 -4.41 -14.45
N SER A 483 -7.34 -3.20 -14.31
CA SER A 483 -8.60 -2.82 -14.95
C SER A 483 -8.39 -2.71 -16.46
N THR A 484 -9.37 -3.17 -17.23
CA THR A 484 -9.47 -2.87 -18.66
C THR A 484 -9.78 -1.39 -18.91
N ASP A 485 -9.57 -0.93 -20.14
CA ASP A 485 -9.77 0.46 -20.58
C ASP A 485 -11.17 1.03 -20.33
N ASP A 486 -12.18 0.16 -20.25
CA ASP A 486 -13.58 0.49 -20.02
C ASP A 486 -13.96 0.53 -18.53
N GLY A 487 -13.08 0.10 -17.63
CA GLY A 487 -13.30 0.09 -16.19
C GLY A 487 -14.24 -1.02 -15.68
N VAL A 488 -14.61 -1.98 -16.53
CA VAL A 488 -15.62 -2.99 -16.18
C VAL A 488 -14.99 -4.30 -15.72
N GLN A 489 -14.02 -4.80 -16.49
CA GLN A 489 -13.39 -6.09 -16.26
C GLN A 489 -12.01 -5.90 -15.62
N PHE A 490 -11.58 -6.92 -14.89
CA PHE A 490 -10.22 -6.99 -14.38
C PHE A 490 -9.51 -8.20 -14.97
N HIS A 491 -8.24 -8.04 -15.26
CA HIS A 491 -7.34 -9.13 -15.61
C HIS A 491 -6.42 -9.39 -14.42
N ALA A 492 -6.44 -10.62 -13.92
CA ALA A 492 -5.58 -11.03 -12.83
C ALA A 492 -4.16 -11.21 -13.36
N PHE A 493 -3.21 -10.53 -12.76
CA PHE A 493 -1.80 -10.59 -13.11
C PHE A 493 -1.03 -11.38 -12.06
N GLY A 494 -0.25 -12.34 -12.55
CA GLY A 494 0.47 -13.25 -11.69
C GLY A 494 1.60 -13.97 -12.37
N ARG A 495 2.24 -14.86 -11.63
CA ARG A 495 3.31 -15.74 -12.12
C ARG A 495 2.87 -17.19 -12.05
N VAL A 496 3.13 -17.94 -13.11
CA VAL A 496 3.02 -19.41 -13.10
C VAL A 496 4.26 -19.98 -12.43
N LEU A 497 4.12 -20.70 -11.33
CA LEU A 497 5.23 -21.27 -10.55
C LEU A 497 5.48 -22.72 -10.89
N SER A 498 4.42 -23.47 -11.22
CA SER A 498 4.48 -24.84 -11.73
C SER A 498 3.34 -25.07 -12.72
N GLY A 499 3.53 -26.01 -13.64
CA GLY A 499 2.58 -26.33 -14.69
C GLY A 499 2.47 -25.26 -15.77
N THR A 500 1.44 -25.39 -16.59
CA THR A 500 1.13 -24.48 -17.71
C THR A 500 -0.34 -24.11 -17.65
N ILE A 501 -0.64 -22.81 -17.71
CA ILE A 501 -2.02 -22.33 -17.80
C ILE A 501 -2.46 -22.25 -19.26
N HIS A 502 -3.64 -22.74 -19.57
CA HIS A 502 -4.21 -22.73 -20.93
C HIS A 502 -5.46 -21.85 -21.02
N ALA A 503 -5.62 -21.16 -22.15
CA ALA A 503 -6.86 -20.45 -22.46
C ALA A 503 -8.03 -21.45 -22.60
N GLY A 504 -9.17 -21.16 -21.98
CA GLY A 504 -10.34 -22.06 -21.92
C GLY A 504 -10.27 -23.16 -20.85
N GLN A 505 -9.19 -23.28 -20.08
CA GLN A 505 -9.05 -24.30 -19.03
C GLN A 505 -9.88 -23.94 -17.79
N PRO A 506 -10.58 -24.91 -17.15
CA PRO A 506 -11.17 -24.71 -15.84
C PRO A 506 -10.08 -24.71 -14.76
N VAL A 507 -10.11 -23.70 -13.88
CA VAL A 507 -9.15 -23.50 -12.79
C VAL A 507 -9.89 -23.29 -11.46
N LYS A 508 -9.30 -23.73 -10.35
CA LYS A 508 -9.78 -23.42 -8.98
C LYS A 508 -8.98 -22.23 -8.46
N VAL A 509 -9.67 -21.16 -8.09
CA VAL A 509 -9.10 -19.96 -7.50
C VAL A 509 -9.30 -20.03 -6.00
N LEU A 510 -8.21 -19.92 -5.25
CA LEU A 510 -8.18 -19.92 -3.79
C LEU A 510 -7.94 -18.47 -3.31
N GLY A 511 -8.86 -17.96 -2.48
CA GLY A 511 -8.76 -16.64 -1.85
C GLY A 511 -7.80 -16.61 -0.66
N GLU A 512 -7.75 -15.50 0.07
CA GLU A 512 -6.80 -15.29 1.18
C GLU A 512 -7.22 -15.97 2.49
N ASN A 513 -8.52 -16.27 2.66
CA ASN A 513 -9.05 -16.94 3.84
C ASN A 513 -9.12 -18.47 3.67
N TYR A 514 -8.81 -18.99 2.48
CA TYR A 514 -8.83 -20.42 2.21
C TYR A 514 -7.85 -21.17 3.12
N THR A 515 -8.32 -22.26 3.71
CA THR A 515 -7.48 -23.24 4.42
C THR A 515 -7.87 -24.65 4.02
N LEU A 516 -7.06 -25.66 4.37
CA LEU A 516 -7.41 -27.05 4.09
C LEU A 516 -8.65 -27.54 4.84
N GLU A 517 -9.02 -26.88 5.94
CA GLU A 517 -10.22 -27.21 6.72
C GLU A 517 -11.45 -26.42 6.26
N ASP A 518 -11.24 -25.27 5.60
CA ASP A 518 -12.27 -24.35 5.15
C ASP A 518 -12.09 -24.02 3.66
N GLU A 519 -12.86 -24.73 2.83
CA GLU A 519 -12.85 -24.56 1.38
C GLU A 519 -13.82 -23.50 0.86
N GLU A 520 -14.53 -22.76 1.73
CA GLU A 520 -15.55 -21.79 1.33
C GLU A 520 -14.96 -20.65 0.48
N ASP A 521 -13.72 -20.24 0.76
CA ASP A 521 -12.98 -19.22 -0.02
C ASP A 521 -12.29 -19.81 -1.25
N SER A 522 -12.97 -20.71 -1.96
CA SER A 522 -12.51 -21.24 -3.25
C SER A 522 -13.62 -21.29 -4.30
N GLN A 523 -13.28 -20.99 -5.55
CA GLN A 523 -14.23 -20.98 -6.65
C GLN A 523 -13.62 -21.54 -7.93
N ILE A 524 -14.38 -22.35 -8.66
CA ILE A 524 -13.99 -22.84 -9.98
C ILE A 524 -14.39 -21.80 -11.04
N CYS A 525 -13.41 -21.31 -11.78
CA CYS A 525 -13.57 -20.36 -12.87
C CYS A 525 -13.04 -20.98 -14.17
N THR A 526 -13.44 -20.41 -15.31
CA THR A 526 -12.86 -20.78 -16.61
C THR A 526 -11.98 -19.66 -17.08
N VAL A 527 -10.74 -19.98 -17.45
CA VAL A 527 -9.82 -19.01 -18.06
C VAL A 527 -10.41 -18.59 -19.40
N GLY A 528 -10.65 -17.28 -19.59
CA GLY A 528 -11.07 -16.70 -20.86
C GLY A 528 -9.91 -16.70 -21.85
N ARG A 529 -9.18 -15.57 -21.89
CA ARG A 529 -7.93 -15.42 -22.64
C ARG A 529 -6.75 -15.24 -21.70
N LEU A 530 -5.56 -15.46 -22.26
CA LEU A 530 -4.28 -15.23 -21.60
C LEU A 530 -3.49 -14.22 -22.40
N TRP A 531 -2.82 -13.31 -21.71
CA TRP A 531 -1.93 -12.34 -22.36
C TRP A 531 -0.58 -12.21 -21.68
N ILE A 532 0.42 -11.95 -22.51
CA ILE A 532 1.71 -11.42 -22.11
C ILE A 532 1.66 -9.90 -22.26
N SER A 533 1.87 -9.20 -21.14
CA SER A 533 1.75 -7.74 -21.09
C SER A 533 3.05 -7.04 -21.49
N VAL A 534 2.93 -6.04 -22.37
CA VAL A 534 4.01 -5.13 -22.77
C VAL A 534 3.57 -3.67 -22.58
N ALA A 535 3.05 -3.36 -21.39
CA ALA A 535 2.40 -2.10 -21.04
C ALA A 535 1.24 -1.71 -21.98
N ARG A 536 1.51 -0.96 -23.05
CA ARG A 536 0.48 -0.39 -23.95
C ARG A 536 -0.17 -1.40 -24.89
N TYR A 537 0.41 -2.58 -25.06
CA TYR A 537 -0.21 -3.66 -25.84
C TYR A 537 -0.08 -4.99 -25.11
N HIS A 538 -0.94 -5.93 -25.50
CA HIS A 538 -1.03 -7.27 -24.91
C HIS A 538 -0.95 -8.31 -26.01
N ILE A 539 -0.05 -9.28 -25.85
CA ILE A 539 0.13 -10.39 -26.79
C ILE A 539 -0.73 -11.54 -26.30
N GLU A 540 -1.79 -11.86 -27.04
CA GLU A 540 -2.66 -13.00 -26.72
C GLU A 540 -1.93 -14.32 -27.02
N VAL A 541 -1.98 -15.25 -26.06
CA VAL A 541 -1.30 -16.55 -26.13
C VAL A 541 -2.24 -17.67 -25.71
N ASN A 542 -2.06 -18.87 -26.28
CA ASN A 542 -2.90 -20.03 -25.95
C ASN A 542 -2.50 -20.69 -24.63
N ARG A 543 -1.23 -20.54 -24.22
CA ARG A 543 -0.68 -21.14 -23.00
C ARG A 543 0.45 -20.29 -22.43
N VAL A 544 0.66 -20.35 -21.12
CA VAL A 544 1.82 -19.73 -20.45
C VAL A 544 2.47 -20.74 -19.50
N PRO A 545 3.75 -21.12 -19.72
CA PRO A 545 4.45 -22.11 -18.92
C PRO A 545 5.04 -21.53 -17.63
N ALA A 546 5.44 -22.42 -16.71
CA ALA A 546 6.10 -22.08 -15.45
C ALA A 546 7.30 -21.12 -15.61
N GLY A 547 7.41 -20.18 -14.68
CA GLY A 547 8.43 -19.14 -14.62
C GLY A 547 8.01 -17.80 -15.22
N ASN A 548 6.95 -17.75 -16.03
CA ASN A 548 6.48 -16.54 -16.72
C ASN A 548 5.40 -15.79 -15.95
N TRP A 549 5.25 -14.51 -16.31
CA TRP A 549 4.13 -13.69 -15.91
C TRP A 549 2.99 -13.77 -16.92
N VAL A 550 1.76 -13.61 -16.44
CA VAL A 550 0.55 -13.77 -17.24
C VAL A 550 -0.58 -12.87 -16.76
N LEU A 551 -1.33 -12.31 -17.70
CA LEU A 551 -2.66 -11.74 -17.47
C LEU A 551 -3.73 -12.80 -17.76
N ILE A 552 -4.65 -12.99 -16.83
CA ILE A 552 -5.71 -14.01 -16.87
C ILE A 552 -7.06 -13.31 -16.85
N GLU A 553 -7.89 -13.55 -17.86
CA GLU A 553 -9.29 -13.12 -17.89
C GLU A 553 -10.23 -14.20 -17.34
N GLY A 554 -11.31 -13.76 -16.69
CA GLY A 554 -12.41 -14.63 -16.24
C GLY A 554 -12.24 -15.20 -14.83
N VAL A 555 -11.16 -14.86 -14.13
CA VAL A 555 -10.87 -15.30 -12.75
C VAL A 555 -11.00 -14.18 -11.73
N ASP A 556 -11.43 -12.99 -12.13
CA ASP A 556 -11.40 -11.79 -11.30
C ASP A 556 -12.49 -11.74 -10.24
N GLN A 557 -13.65 -12.37 -10.46
CA GLN A 557 -14.80 -12.28 -9.56
C GLN A 557 -14.51 -12.76 -8.12
N PRO A 558 -13.89 -13.94 -7.88
CA PRO A 558 -13.57 -14.41 -6.53
C PRO A 558 -12.33 -13.73 -5.92
N ILE A 559 -11.53 -13.01 -6.72
CA ILE A 559 -10.28 -12.40 -6.25
C ILE A 559 -10.55 -11.00 -5.73
N VAL A 560 -10.12 -10.74 -4.48
CA VAL A 560 -10.11 -9.39 -3.91
C VAL A 560 -8.74 -8.74 -4.11
N LYS A 561 -7.67 -9.30 -3.55
CA LYS A 561 -6.32 -8.71 -3.63
C LYS A 561 -5.32 -9.67 -4.22
N THR A 562 -5.06 -10.76 -3.50
CA THR A 562 -4.23 -11.86 -3.99
C THR A 562 -5.03 -13.13 -4.09
N ALA A 563 -4.55 -14.05 -4.93
CA ALA A 563 -5.12 -15.38 -5.04
C ALA A 563 -4.07 -16.39 -5.50
N THR A 564 -4.41 -17.65 -5.28
CA THR A 564 -3.67 -18.81 -5.77
C THR A 564 -4.55 -19.56 -6.77
N VAL A 565 -4.08 -19.72 -7.99
CA VAL A 565 -4.80 -20.42 -9.06
C VAL A 565 -4.21 -21.81 -9.23
N THR A 566 -5.05 -22.83 -9.15
CA THR A 566 -4.64 -24.24 -9.27
C THR A 566 -5.64 -25.06 -10.07
N GLU A 567 -5.38 -26.35 -10.27
CA GLU A 567 -6.28 -27.26 -10.97
C GLU A 567 -7.44 -27.71 -10.07
N PRO A 568 -8.67 -27.81 -10.59
CA PRO A 568 -9.85 -28.13 -9.78
C PRO A 568 -9.92 -29.58 -9.29
N ARG A 569 -9.20 -30.53 -9.91
CA ARG A 569 -9.33 -31.99 -9.63
C ARG A 569 -8.00 -32.73 -9.51
N GLY A 570 -6.91 -32.03 -9.20
CA GLY A 570 -5.56 -32.61 -9.11
C GLY A 570 -4.82 -32.35 -7.80
N ASN A 571 -5.12 -31.22 -7.13
CA ASN A 571 -4.35 -30.74 -5.99
C ASN A 571 -5.25 -30.52 -4.77
N GLU A 572 -5.81 -31.59 -4.20
CA GLU A 572 -6.69 -31.51 -3.02
C GLU A 572 -5.98 -30.94 -1.77
N GLU A 573 -4.65 -31.02 -1.72
CA GLU A 573 -3.81 -30.46 -0.65
C GLU A 573 -3.16 -29.11 -1.02
N ALA A 574 -3.63 -28.44 -2.09
CA ALA A 574 -3.13 -27.12 -2.46
C ALA A 574 -3.46 -26.09 -1.38
N GLN A 575 -2.44 -25.44 -0.86
CA GLN A 575 -2.60 -24.31 0.04
C GLN A 575 -2.38 -22.99 -0.71
N ILE A 576 -2.58 -21.88 -0.03
CA ILE A 576 -2.42 -20.55 -0.60
C ILE A 576 -0.97 -20.06 -0.50
N PHE A 577 -0.60 -19.12 -1.37
CA PHE A 577 0.51 -18.23 -1.05
C PHE A 577 0.09 -17.26 0.06
N ARG A 578 1.05 -16.89 0.91
CA ARG A 578 0.85 -15.90 1.98
C ARG A 578 0.37 -14.58 1.37
N PRO A 579 -0.55 -13.86 2.02
CA PRO A 579 -0.95 -12.53 1.59
C PRO A 579 0.26 -11.57 1.53
N LEU A 580 0.09 -10.44 0.84
CA LEU A 580 1.16 -9.45 0.71
C LEU A 580 1.45 -8.79 2.05
N LYS A 581 2.68 -8.93 2.53
CA LYS A 581 3.18 -8.19 3.67
C LYS A 581 3.64 -6.82 3.19
N PHE A 582 2.82 -5.79 3.38
CA PHE A 582 3.16 -4.45 2.94
C PHE A 582 4.27 -3.82 3.80
N ASN A 583 5.05 -2.94 3.17
CA ASN A 583 6.10 -2.17 3.85
C ASN A 583 5.52 -1.07 4.76
N THR A 584 4.26 -0.71 4.57
CA THR A 584 3.56 0.37 5.28
C THR A 584 2.17 -0.08 5.70
N THR A 585 1.51 0.73 6.51
CA THR A 585 0.15 0.49 7.00
C THR A 585 -0.79 1.55 6.44
N SER A 586 -1.99 1.14 6.01
CA SER A 586 -3.04 2.08 5.59
C SER A 586 -3.67 2.74 6.81
N VAL A 587 -3.23 3.98 7.07
CA VAL A 587 -3.54 4.73 8.29
C VAL A 587 -4.58 5.83 8.06
N ILE A 588 -4.56 6.46 6.88
CA ILE A 588 -5.46 7.58 6.59
C ILE A 588 -6.84 7.02 6.29
N LYS A 589 -7.81 7.50 7.06
CA LYS A 589 -9.22 7.13 7.02
C LYS A 589 -10.02 8.26 6.39
N ILE A 590 -10.63 8.00 5.25
CA ILE A 590 -11.68 8.86 4.70
C ILE A 590 -13.01 8.12 4.75
N ALA A 591 -14.10 8.85 4.90
CA ALA A 591 -15.40 8.27 4.65
C ALA A 591 -16.06 8.86 3.43
N VAL A 592 -16.88 8.02 2.83
CA VAL A 592 -17.48 8.26 1.53
C VAL A 592 -18.95 7.90 1.57
N GLU A 593 -19.76 8.76 0.98
CA GLU A 593 -21.19 8.54 0.79
C GLU A 593 -21.58 9.04 -0.60
N PRO A 594 -22.53 8.40 -1.28
CA PRO A 594 -23.05 8.97 -2.51
C PRO A 594 -23.83 10.25 -2.19
N VAL A 595 -23.81 11.23 -3.09
CA VAL A 595 -24.68 12.42 -2.97
C VAL A 595 -26.15 11.99 -3.01
N ASN A 596 -26.49 11.08 -3.92
CA ASN A 596 -27.80 10.48 -4.06
C ASN A 596 -27.82 9.07 -3.42
N PRO A 597 -28.56 8.85 -2.32
CA PRO A 597 -28.60 7.54 -1.65
C PRO A 597 -29.10 6.40 -2.53
N SER A 598 -29.93 6.69 -3.54
CA SER A 598 -30.42 5.68 -4.51
C SER A 598 -29.30 5.05 -5.35
N GLU A 599 -28.14 5.70 -5.45
CA GLU A 599 -26.99 5.21 -6.23
C GLU A 599 -25.98 4.42 -5.39
N LEU A 600 -26.31 4.12 -4.13
CA LEU A 600 -25.46 3.35 -3.23
C LEU A 600 -24.94 2.03 -3.84
N PRO A 601 -25.74 1.22 -4.58
CA PRO A 601 -25.24 -0.01 -5.19
C PRO A 601 -24.10 0.23 -6.20
N LYS A 602 -24.14 1.33 -6.95
CA LYS A 602 -23.07 1.71 -7.89
C LYS A 602 -21.79 2.11 -7.14
N MET A 603 -21.94 2.83 -6.03
CA MET A 603 -20.81 3.17 -5.17
C MET A 603 -20.16 1.92 -4.59
N LEU A 604 -20.97 0.97 -4.09
CA LEU A 604 -20.48 -0.29 -3.52
C LEU A 604 -19.73 -1.14 -4.55
N ASP A 605 -20.24 -1.23 -5.79
CA ASP A 605 -19.53 -1.87 -6.89
C ASP A 605 -18.19 -1.16 -7.19
N GLY A 606 -18.20 0.17 -7.25
CA GLY A 606 -16.99 0.97 -7.41
C GLY A 606 -15.98 0.76 -6.27
N LEU A 607 -16.44 0.66 -5.03
CA LEU A 607 -15.61 0.38 -3.85
C LEU A 607 -14.95 -0.99 -3.94
N ARG A 608 -15.68 -2.02 -4.39
CA ARG A 608 -15.10 -3.36 -4.63
C ARG A 608 -14.03 -3.30 -5.72
N LYS A 609 -14.25 -2.53 -6.79
CA LYS A 609 -13.29 -2.39 -7.90
C LYS A 609 -12.01 -1.67 -7.50
N VAL A 610 -12.09 -0.59 -6.73
CA VAL A 610 -10.87 0.06 -6.19
C VAL A 610 -10.13 -0.84 -5.19
N ASN A 611 -10.85 -1.64 -4.40
CA ASN A 611 -10.25 -2.60 -3.47
C ASN A 611 -9.47 -3.71 -4.20
N LYS A 612 -9.87 -4.05 -5.44
CA LYS A 612 -9.11 -4.93 -6.33
C LYS A 612 -7.89 -4.24 -6.95
N SER A 613 -8.08 -3.00 -7.40
CA SER A 613 -7.05 -2.26 -8.12
C SER A 613 -5.86 -1.85 -7.24
N TYR A 614 -6.10 -1.54 -5.96
CA TYR A 614 -5.13 -0.98 -5.02
C TYR A 614 -4.82 -1.96 -3.87
N PRO A 615 -3.62 -2.56 -3.82
CA PRO A 615 -3.33 -3.67 -2.89
C PRO A 615 -3.50 -3.32 -1.40
N SER A 616 -3.05 -2.15 -0.95
CA SER A 616 -3.14 -1.74 0.46
C SER A 616 -4.47 -1.08 0.81
N LEU A 617 -5.37 -0.88 -0.15
CA LEU A 617 -6.66 -0.26 0.12
C LEU A 617 -7.49 -1.17 1.03
N THR A 618 -8.18 -0.58 1.98
CA THR A 618 -9.15 -1.33 2.80
C THR A 618 -10.46 -0.56 2.82
N THR A 619 -11.51 -1.17 2.28
CA THR A 619 -12.87 -0.64 2.33
C THR A 619 -13.66 -1.39 3.39
N LYS A 620 -14.17 -0.69 4.40
CA LYS A 620 -15.00 -1.27 5.46
C LYS A 620 -16.30 -0.48 5.61
N VAL A 621 -17.34 -1.13 6.14
CA VAL A 621 -18.58 -0.48 6.55
C VAL A 621 -18.58 -0.47 8.07
N GLU A 622 -18.74 0.70 8.68
CA GLU A 622 -18.82 0.82 10.13
C GLU A 622 -20.27 0.63 10.61
N GLU A 623 -20.47 0.44 11.92
CA GLU A 623 -21.81 0.19 12.50
C GLU A 623 -22.80 1.33 12.25
N SER A 624 -22.30 2.56 12.06
CA SER A 624 -23.11 3.73 11.66
C SER A 624 -23.66 3.64 10.23
N GLY A 625 -23.24 2.66 9.44
CA GLY A 625 -23.53 2.55 8.01
C GLY A 625 -22.60 3.39 7.13
N GLU A 626 -21.65 4.12 7.72
CA GLU A 626 -20.67 4.92 6.99
C GLU A 626 -19.66 4.01 6.27
N HIS A 627 -19.42 4.28 4.98
CA HIS A 627 -18.40 3.58 4.21
C HIS A 627 -17.04 4.26 4.40
N VAL A 628 -16.05 3.47 4.79
CA VAL A 628 -14.72 3.95 5.14
C VAL A 628 -13.68 3.36 4.21
N ILE A 629 -12.78 4.20 3.73
CA ILE A 629 -11.62 3.83 2.93
C ILE A 629 -10.35 4.15 3.73
N LEU A 630 -9.49 3.15 3.90
CA LEU A 630 -8.16 3.30 4.48
C LEU A 630 -7.10 3.30 3.38
N GLY A 631 -6.21 4.28 3.42
CA GLY A 631 -5.07 4.41 2.50
C GLY A 631 -3.80 4.88 3.18
N THR A 632 -2.71 4.93 2.41
CA THR A 632 -1.36 5.20 2.93
C THR A 632 -1.05 6.70 3.06
N GLY A 633 -1.72 7.57 2.31
CA GLY A 633 -1.46 9.01 2.32
C GLY A 633 -2.36 9.79 1.38
N GLU A 634 -2.20 11.11 1.36
CA GLU A 634 -3.03 12.03 0.57
C GLU A 634 -3.05 11.70 -0.93
N LEU A 635 -1.87 11.66 -1.57
CA LEU A 635 -1.79 11.39 -3.01
C LEU A 635 -2.40 10.02 -3.38
N TYR A 636 -2.29 9.04 -2.50
CA TYR A 636 -2.84 7.71 -2.73
C TYR A 636 -4.37 7.74 -2.70
N LEU A 637 -4.96 8.33 -1.67
CA LEU A 637 -6.42 8.45 -1.55
C LEU A 637 -7.02 9.39 -2.61
N ASP A 638 -6.29 10.42 -3.03
CA ASP A 638 -6.70 11.29 -4.13
C ASP A 638 -6.83 10.51 -5.46
N CYS A 639 -5.86 9.63 -5.76
CA CYS A 639 -5.94 8.75 -6.93
C CYS A 639 -7.06 7.70 -6.78
N VAL A 640 -7.21 7.09 -5.61
CA VAL A 640 -8.30 6.14 -5.35
C VAL A 640 -9.66 6.80 -5.54
N MET A 641 -9.84 8.02 -5.03
CA MET A 641 -11.09 8.76 -5.17
C MET A 641 -11.35 9.21 -6.60
N HIS A 642 -10.29 9.57 -7.35
CA HIS A 642 -10.39 9.82 -8.77
C HIS A 642 -10.91 8.58 -9.51
N ASP A 643 -10.30 7.42 -9.30
CA ASP A 643 -10.69 6.17 -9.97
C ASP A 643 -12.11 5.73 -9.57
N LEU A 644 -12.45 5.85 -8.29
CA LEU A 644 -13.80 5.56 -7.80
C LEU A 644 -14.84 6.42 -8.51
N ARG A 645 -14.63 7.75 -8.58
CA ARG A 645 -15.57 8.71 -9.17
C ARG A 645 -15.61 8.67 -10.69
N LYS A 646 -14.46 8.49 -11.35
CA LYS A 646 -14.33 8.66 -12.81
C LYS A 646 -14.27 7.35 -13.59
N MET A 647 -13.58 6.33 -13.08
CA MET A 647 -13.40 5.07 -13.79
C MET A 647 -14.54 4.08 -13.53
N TYR A 648 -14.90 3.89 -12.26
CA TYR A 648 -15.73 2.74 -11.88
C TYR A 648 -17.21 3.07 -11.66
N SER A 649 -17.53 4.15 -10.94
CA SER A 649 -18.91 4.40 -10.48
C SER A 649 -19.67 5.48 -11.25
N GLU A 650 -18.98 6.50 -11.79
CA GLU A 650 -19.58 7.65 -12.50
C GLU A 650 -20.68 8.38 -11.72
N ILE A 651 -20.55 8.44 -10.39
CA ILE A 651 -21.47 9.14 -9.50
C ILE A 651 -20.75 10.25 -8.72
N ASP A 652 -21.55 11.17 -8.19
CA ASP A 652 -21.07 12.18 -7.26
C ASP A 652 -20.99 11.60 -5.86
N ILE A 653 -19.81 11.74 -5.24
CA ILE A 653 -19.49 11.14 -3.93
C ILE A 653 -19.07 12.26 -2.99
N LYS A 654 -19.78 12.39 -1.87
CA LYS A 654 -19.40 13.21 -0.72
C LYS A 654 -18.25 12.52 0.00
N VAL A 655 -17.21 13.28 0.32
CA VAL A 655 -16.04 12.78 1.05
C VAL A 655 -15.90 13.62 2.31
N ALA A 656 -15.85 12.95 3.45
CA ALA A 656 -15.59 13.60 4.73
C ALA A 656 -14.11 13.98 4.85
N ASP A 657 -13.81 14.90 5.78
CA ASP A 657 -12.43 15.26 6.07
C ASP A 657 -11.60 14.03 6.45
N PRO A 658 -10.36 13.90 5.92
CA PRO A 658 -9.46 12.81 6.27
C PRO A 658 -9.17 12.81 7.77
N VAL A 659 -9.18 11.61 8.35
CA VAL A 659 -8.76 11.35 9.72
C VAL A 659 -7.78 10.18 9.72
N VAL A 660 -7.37 9.74 10.89
CA VAL A 660 -6.46 8.59 11.04
C VAL A 660 -7.15 7.48 11.82
N THR A 661 -6.75 6.25 11.57
CA THR A 661 -7.01 5.14 12.49
C THR A 661 -6.13 5.31 13.72
N PHE A 662 -6.70 5.18 14.92
CA PHE A 662 -5.95 5.16 16.16
C PHE A 662 -5.59 3.72 16.55
N CYS A 663 -4.77 3.55 17.57
CA CYS A 663 -4.66 2.29 18.30
C CYS A 663 -4.89 2.56 19.80
N GLU A 664 -5.16 1.52 20.56
CA GLU A 664 -5.41 1.60 22.00
C GLU A 664 -4.30 0.90 22.76
N THR A 665 -3.77 1.49 23.82
CA THR A 665 -2.69 0.89 24.62
C THR A 665 -2.87 1.12 26.10
N VAL A 666 -2.02 0.49 26.90
CA VAL A 666 -1.96 0.65 28.37
C VAL A 666 -0.58 1.17 28.76
N VAL A 667 -0.51 1.96 29.82
CA VAL A 667 0.77 2.50 30.33
C VAL A 667 1.21 1.86 31.64
N GLU A 668 0.27 1.31 32.40
CA GLU A 668 0.50 0.71 33.70
C GLU A 668 -0.21 -0.64 33.78
N THR A 669 0.19 -1.48 34.73
CA THR A 669 -0.51 -2.74 34.99
C THR A 669 -1.90 -2.47 35.56
N SER A 670 -2.88 -3.29 35.18
CA SER A 670 -4.23 -3.21 35.74
C SER A 670 -4.20 -3.22 37.27
N SER A 671 -4.85 -2.21 37.88
CA SER A 671 -4.91 -2.06 39.33
C SER A 671 -5.57 -3.26 40.03
N LEU A 672 -6.53 -3.90 39.33
CA LEU A 672 -7.32 -5.02 39.83
C LEU A 672 -7.32 -6.19 38.87
N LYS A 673 -7.40 -7.40 39.44
CA LYS A 673 -7.62 -8.64 38.67
C LYS A 673 -9.07 -8.64 38.20
N CYS A 674 -9.28 -8.56 36.91
CA CYS A 674 -10.62 -8.52 36.34
C CYS A 674 -11.07 -9.93 35.99
N PHE A 675 -12.33 -10.24 36.30
CA PHE A 675 -12.92 -11.51 35.89
C PHE A 675 -14.23 -11.31 35.14
N ALA A 676 -14.55 -12.25 34.26
CA ALA A 676 -15.84 -12.34 33.60
C ALA A 676 -16.42 -13.75 33.73
N GLU A 677 -17.73 -13.83 33.97
CA GLU A 677 -18.48 -15.08 34.04
C GLU A 677 -19.27 -15.32 32.74
N THR A 678 -19.43 -16.59 32.38
CA THR A 678 -20.31 -16.96 31.27
C THR A 678 -21.78 -16.76 31.66
N PRO A 679 -22.70 -16.54 30.71
CA PRO A 679 -24.14 -16.38 31.01
C PRO A 679 -24.74 -17.52 31.84
N ASN A 680 -24.23 -18.74 31.67
CA ASN A 680 -24.62 -19.91 32.46
C ASN A 680 -24.03 -19.97 33.89
N LYS A 681 -23.18 -19.00 34.27
CA LYS A 681 -22.45 -18.88 35.55
C LYS A 681 -21.56 -20.07 35.93
N LYS A 682 -21.17 -20.90 34.96
CA LYS A 682 -20.34 -22.09 35.20
C LYS A 682 -18.87 -21.91 34.86
N ASN A 683 -18.52 -20.90 34.07
CA ASN A 683 -17.13 -20.60 33.73
C ASN A 683 -16.80 -19.17 34.13
N LYS A 684 -15.60 -18.98 34.69
CA LYS A 684 -15.05 -17.70 35.11
C LYS A 684 -13.61 -17.60 34.63
N ILE A 685 -13.28 -16.51 33.93
CA ILE A 685 -11.91 -16.26 33.43
C ILE A 685 -11.42 -14.98 34.09
N THR A 686 -10.21 -15.01 34.64
CA THR A 686 -9.58 -13.87 35.32
C THR A 686 -8.32 -13.45 34.57
N MET A 687 -8.25 -12.19 34.16
CA MET A 687 -7.08 -11.62 33.47
C MET A 687 -6.60 -10.31 34.09
N ILE A 688 -5.32 -10.02 33.86
CA ILE A 688 -4.73 -8.68 34.01
C ILE A 688 -4.13 -8.23 32.68
N ALA A 689 -4.04 -6.92 32.49
CA ALA A 689 -3.35 -6.31 31.36
C ALA A 689 -2.12 -5.54 31.86
N GLU A 690 -0.99 -5.68 31.17
CA GLU A 690 0.24 -4.94 31.42
C GLU A 690 0.84 -4.43 30.10
N PRO A 691 1.57 -3.30 30.10
CA PRO A 691 2.25 -2.83 28.91
C PRO A 691 3.34 -3.80 28.47
N LEU A 692 3.48 -4.03 27.17
CA LEU A 692 4.63 -4.76 26.62
C LEU A 692 5.90 -3.92 26.68
N GLU A 693 7.04 -4.61 26.76
CA GLU A 693 8.36 -4.01 26.72
C GLU A 693 8.62 -3.28 25.40
N LYS A 694 9.39 -2.18 25.46
CA LYS A 694 9.69 -1.38 24.27
C LYS A 694 10.39 -2.21 23.20
N GLY A 695 9.88 -2.15 21.97
CA GLY A 695 10.40 -2.87 20.81
C GLY A 695 9.86 -4.30 20.64
N LEU A 696 9.17 -4.88 21.64
CA LEU A 696 8.61 -6.23 21.51
C LEU A 696 7.43 -6.29 20.53
N ALA A 697 6.54 -5.30 20.56
CA ALA A 697 5.47 -5.18 19.57
C ALA A 697 6.02 -5.07 18.13
N GLU A 698 7.11 -4.31 17.94
CA GLU A 698 7.77 -4.15 16.65
C GLU A 698 8.41 -5.46 16.17
N ASP A 699 9.05 -6.23 17.07
CA ASP A 699 9.63 -7.53 16.74
C ASP A 699 8.56 -8.55 16.29
N ILE A 700 7.35 -8.51 16.86
CA ILE A 700 6.23 -9.37 16.46
C ILE A 700 5.72 -9.00 15.05
N GLU A 701 5.46 -7.71 14.79
CA GLU A 701 4.96 -7.25 13.49
C GLU A 701 6.00 -7.42 12.37
N ASN A 702 7.28 -7.25 12.69
CA ASN A 702 8.38 -7.53 11.76
C ASN A 702 8.58 -9.05 11.52
N GLU A 703 7.78 -9.92 12.14
CA GLU A 703 7.89 -11.39 12.07
C GLU A 703 9.24 -11.94 12.52
N VAL A 704 9.92 -11.24 13.43
CA VAL A 704 11.12 -11.76 14.09
C VAL A 704 10.77 -12.93 15.02
N VAL A 705 9.53 -12.95 15.50
CA VAL A 705 8.95 -14.02 16.31
C VAL A 705 7.60 -14.44 15.74
N GLN A 706 7.33 -15.75 15.74
CA GLN A 706 6.07 -16.32 15.25
C GLN A 706 5.55 -17.37 16.22
N ILE A 707 4.23 -17.44 16.38
CA ILE A 707 3.58 -18.42 17.26
C ILE A 707 3.65 -19.86 16.70
N THR A 708 3.87 -19.99 15.39
CA THR A 708 4.04 -21.27 14.69
C THR A 708 5.36 -21.96 15.03
N TRP A 709 6.32 -21.24 15.60
CA TRP A 709 7.59 -21.82 16.02
C TRP A 709 7.40 -22.78 17.19
N ASN A 710 8.35 -23.69 17.35
CA ASN A 710 8.36 -24.55 18.52
C ASN A 710 8.48 -23.71 19.81
N ARG A 711 7.82 -24.17 20.88
CA ARG A 711 7.78 -23.45 22.17
C ARG A 711 9.17 -23.25 22.81
N LYS A 712 10.15 -24.07 22.42
CA LYS A 712 11.53 -23.97 22.93
C LYS A 712 12.24 -22.74 22.35
N LYS A 713 12.22 -22.59 21.02
CA LYS A 713 12.78 -21.45 20.29
C LYS A 713 12.06 -20.16 20.66
N LEU A 714 10.73 -20.23 20.80
CA LEU A 714 9.94 -19.11 21.32
C LEU A 714 10.42 -18.70 22.73
N GLY A 715 10.55 -19.67 23.64
CA GLY A 715 11.07 -19.43 24.99
C GLY A 715 12.48 -18.82 25.01
N GLU A 716 13.39 -19.34 24.19
CA GLU A 716 14.76 -18.85 24.06
C GLU A 716 14.81 -17.40 23.56
N PHE A 717 13.94 -17.02 22.61
CA PHE A 717 13.84 -15.65 22.10
C PHE A 717 13.46 -14.67 23.21
N PHE A 718 12.36 -14.93 23.91
CA PHE A 718 11.85 -14.07 24.99
C PHE A 718 12.81 -14.01 26.17
N GLN A 719 13.44 -15.12 26.52
CA GLN A 719 14.45 -15.17 27.58
C GLN A 719 15.70 -14.35 27.22
N THR A 720 16.19 -14.45 25.98
CA THR A 720 17.47 -13.86 25.58
C THR A 720 17.36 -12.36 25.27
N LYS A 721 16.26 -11.94 24.64
CA LYS A 721 16.08 -10.53 24.22
C LYS A 721 15.42 -9.64 25.27
N TYR A 722 14.49 -10.20 26.05
CA TYR A 722 13.62 -9.42 26.94
C TYR A 722 13.67 -9.91 28.40
N ASP A 723 14.60 -10.80 28.74
CA ASP A 723 14.79 -11.35 30.09
C ASP A 723 13.52 -11.98 30.71
N TRP A 724 12.65 -12.56 29.88
CA TRP A 724 11.46 -13.25 30.37
C TRP A 724 11.80 -14.56 31.09
N ASP A 725 11.02 -14.88 32.11
CA ASP A 725 11.08 -16.20 32.74
C ASP A 725 10.66 -17.29 31.75
N LEU A 726 11.38 -18.42 31.79
CA LEU A 726 11.18 -19.54 30.88
C LEU A 726 9.79 -20.17 31.04
N LEU A 727 9.22 -20.11 32.26
CA LEU A 727 7.87 -20.61 32.51
C LEU A 727 6.83 -19.75 31.77
N ALA A 728 6.89 -18.43 31.92
CA ALA A 728 5.99 -17.50 31.24
C ALA A 728 6.17 -17.55 29.70
N ALA A 729 7.42 -17.57 29.23
CA ALA A 729 7.74 -17.57 27.80
C ALA A 729 7.23 -18.84 27.07
N ARG A 730 7.18 -19.99 27.76
CA ARG A 730 6.62 -21.24 27.20
C ARG A 730 5.09 -21.31 27.24
N SER A 731 4.47 -20.40 27.99
CA SER A 731 3.02 -20.32 28.20
C SER A 731 2.36 -19.23 27.36
N ILE A 732 3.05 -18.70 26.34
CA ILE A 732 2.44 -17.83 25.33
C ILE A 732 1.47 -18.66 24.48
N TRP A 733 0.24 -18.18 24.36
CA TRP A 733 -0.82 -18.89 23.64
C TRP A 733 -1.04 -18.36 22.23
N ALA A 734 -1.05 -17.03 22.08
CA ALA A 734 -1.36 -16.37 20.82
C ALA A 734 -0.79 -14.94 20.80
N PHE A 735 -0.64 -14.43 19.58
CA PHE A 735 -0.55 -13.00 19.30
C PHE A 735 -1.90 -12.50 18.80
N GLY A 736 -2.20 -11.22 19.03
CA GLY A 736 -3.46 -10.59 18.63
C GLY A 736 -3.26 -9.17 18.12
N PRO A 737 -4.11 -8.64 17.22
CA PRO A 737 -5.40 -9.22 16.79
C PRO A 737 -5.31 -10.32 15.73
N ASP A 738 -4.24 -10.34 14.95
CA ASP A 738 -3.99 -11.36 13.94
C ASP A 738 -2.81 -12.25 14.37
N ALA A 739 -2.42 -13.23 13.54
CA ALA A 739 -1.35 -14.20 13.86
C ALA A 739 0.00 -13.54 14.24
N THR A 740 0.25 -12.32 13.77
CA THR A 740 1.45 -11.51 14.03
C THR A 740 1.09 -10.13 14.59
N GLY A 741 0.00 -10.04 15.35
CA GLY A 741 -0.45 -8.78 15.94
C GLY A 741 0.38 -8.34 17.16
N PRO A 742 0.39 -7.04 17.50
CA PRO A 742 1.29 -6.44 18.50
C PRO A 742 0.87 -6.65 19.97
N ASN A 743 0.15 -7.73 20.28
CA ASN A 743 -0.30 -8.08 21.63
C ASN A 743 0.03 -9.54 21.96
N ILE A 744 0.20 -9.86 23.24
CA ILE A 744 0.53 -11.22 23.69
C ILE A 744 -0.49 -11.72 24.70
N LEU A 745 -0.99 -12.94 24.50
CA LEU A 745 -1.75 -13.68 25.50
C LEU A 745 -0.86 -14.71 26.20
N VAL A 746 -0.72 -14.60 27.52
CA VAL A 746 0.11 -15.48 28.36
C VAL A 746 -0.75 -16.19 29.41
N ASP A 747 -0.54 -17.49 29.56
CA ASP A 747 -1.08 -18.27 30.68
C ASP A 747 -0.09 -18.27 31.85
N ASP A 748 -0.44 -17.52 32.91
CA ASP A 748 0.34 -17.41 34.14
C ASP A 748 -0.34 -18.17 35.30
N THR A 749 -1.22 -19.14 34.98
CA THR A 749 -1.90 -19.94 36.00
C THR A 749 -0.99 -21.06 36.52
N LEU A 750 -1.02 -21.30 37.84
CA LEU A 750 -0.29 -22.41 38.45
C LEU A 750 -1.08 -23.73 38.28
N PRO A 751 -0.43 -24.85 37.92
CA PRO A 751 -1.10 -26.15 37.82
C PRO A 751 -1.73 -26.65 39.13
N SER A 752 -1.35 -26.07 40.27
CA SER A 752 -1.96 -26.34 41.58
C SER A 752 -3.32 -25.68 41.76
N GLU A 753 -3.60 -24.61 41.02
CA GLU A 753 -4.80 -23.78 41.15
C GLU A 753 -5.80 -24.08 40.02
N VAL A 754 -5.30 -24.29 38.80
CA VAL A 754 -6.13 -24.53 37.61
C VAL A 754 -5.76 -25.86 36.94
N ASP A 755 -6.76 -26.65 36.59
CA ASP A 755 -6.58 -27.86 35.80
C ASP A 755 -6.19 -27.50 34.35
N LYS A 756 -4.91 -27.71 34.02
CA LYS A 756 -4.35 -27.41 32.68
C LYS A 756 -5.01 -28.21 31.56
N SER A 757 -5.54 -29.41 31.84
CA SER A 757 -6.24 -30.20 30.82
C SER A 757 -7.59 -29.57 30.49
N LEU A 758 -8.28 -29.08 31.51
CA LEU A 758 -9.57 -28.41 31.40
C LEU A 758 -9.42 -27.05 30.72
N LEU A 759 -8.42 -26.27 31.13
CA LEU A 759 -8.09 -24.99 30.52
C LEU A 759 -7.66 -25.15 29.06
N GLY A 760 -6.87 -26.18 28.75
CA GLY A 760 -6.45 -26.50 27.38
C GLY A 760 -7.62 -26.79 26.44
N SER A 761 -8.72 -27.36 26.95
CA SER A 761 -9.91 -27.69 26.14
C SER A 761 -10.68 -26.46 25.63
N VAL A 762 -10.52 -25.30 26.27
CA VAL A 762 -11.17 -24.04 25.88
C VAL A 762 -10.17 -23.01 25.34
N LYS A 763 -8.91 -23.41 25.18
CA LYS A 763 -7.82 -22.53 24.73
C LYS A 763 -8.20 -21.79 23.45
N ASP A 764 -8.66 -22.51 22.43
CA ASP A 764 -8.92 -21.92 21.11
C ASP A 764 -10.10 -20.94 21.16
N SER A 765 -11.12 -21.21 21.97
CA SER A 765 -12.21 -20.26 22.22
C SER A 765 -11.75 -19.00 22.95
N ILE A 766 -10.82 -19.12 23.90
CA ILE A 766 -10.22 -17.96 24.56
C ILE A 766 -9.37 -17.16 23.57
N VAL A 767 -8.57 -17.82 22.74
CA VAL A 767 -7.75 -17.17 21.70
C VAL A 767 -8.62 -16.44 20.69
N GLN A 768 -9.71 -17.05 20.20
CA GLN A 768 -10.67 -16.41 19.30
C GLN A 768 -11.31 -15.16 19.94
N GLY A 769 -11.77 -15.27 21.20
CA GLY A 769 -12.33 -14.12 21.92
C GLY A 769 -11.30 -13.02 22.21
N PHE A 770 -10.05 -13.39 22.47
CA PHE A 770 -8.92 -12.48 22.65
C PHE A 770 -8.58 -11.73 21.36
N GLN A 771 -8.38 -12.45 20.26
CA GLN A 771 -8.07 -11.87 18.95
C GLN A 771 -9.18 -10.93 18.50
N TRP A 772 -10.45 -11.37 18.60
CA TRP A 772 -11.61 -10.53 18.31
C TRP A 772 -11.66 -9.28 19.20
N GLY A 773 -11.48 -9.44 20.51
CA GLY A 773 -11.43 -8.32 21.45
C GLY A 773 -10.33 -7.32 21.11
N THR A 774 -9.11 -7.78 20.81
CA THR A 774 -8.00 -6.89 20.44
C THR A 774 -8.14 -6.26 19.06
N ARG A 775 -8.99 -6.82 18.18
CA ARG A 775 -9.26 -6.27 16.84
C ARG A 775 -10.19 -5.06 16.89
N GLU A 776 -11.13 -5.09 17.82
CA GLU A 776 -12.06 -3.98 18.03
C GLU A 776 -11.55 -3.03 19.10
N GLY A 777 -11.15 -3.48 20.29
CA GLY A 777 -10.74 -2.56 21.36
C GLY A 777 -11.92 -1.83 22.05
N PRO A 778 -11.85 -1.55 23.37
CA PRO A 778 -12.98 -0.99 24.10
C PRO A 778 -13.14 0.54 24.05
N LEU A 779 -12.11 1.33 23.67
CA LEU A 779 -12.19 2.79 23.73
C LEU A 779 -12.94 3.40 22.55
N CYS A 780 -12.61 3.03 21.33
CA CYS A 780 -13.20 3.61 20.14
C CYS A 780 -13.32 2.62 18.98
N ASP A 781 -13.43 1.31 19.29
CA ASP A 781 -13.46 0.21 18.33
C ASP A 781 -12.28 0.24 17.33
N GLU A 782 -11.09 0.66 17.78
CA GLU A 782 -9.82 0.54 17.06
C GLU A 782 -8.84 -0.45 17.73
N LEU A 783 -7.87 -0.93 16.95
CA LEU A 783 -6.95 -2.02 17.33
C LEU A 783 -6.23 -1.75 18.67
N ILE A 784 -6.19 -2.76 19.54
CA ILE A 784 -5.33 -2.74 20.73
C ILE A 784 -3.88 -2.99 20.30
N ARG A 785 -2.93 -2.27 20.89
CA ARG A 785 -1.50 -2.36 20.58
C ARG A 785 -0.64 -2.31 21.84
N ASN A 786 0.44 -3.07 21.83
CA ASN A 786 1.48 -3.07 22.86
C ASN A 786 0.99 -3.51 24.25
N VAL A 787 0.06 -4.47 24.29
CA VAL A 787 -0.55 -4.96 25.54
C VAL A 787 -0.31 -6.45 25.73
N LYS A 788 0.05 -6.82 26.95
CA LYS A 788 0.20 -8.19 27.41
C LYS A 788 -0.95 -8.56 28.33
N PHE A 789 -1.70 -9.58 27.94
CA PHE A 789 -2.79 -10.13 28.72
C PHE A 789 -2.32 -11.40 29.43
N LYS A 790 -2.41 -11.42 30.76
CA LYS A 790 -2.08 -12.60 31.57
C LYS A 790 -3.33 -13.23 32.15
N ILE A 791 -3.54 -14.51 31.87
CA ILE A 791 -4.56 -15.32 32.53
C ILE A 791 -4.01 -15.74 33.90
N LEU A 792 -4.67 -15.32 34.97
CA LEU A 792 -4.25 -15.61 36.35
C LEU A 792 -5.06 -16.73 36.99
N ASP A 793 -6.33 -16.86 36.61
CA ASP A 793 -7.22 -17.91 37.12
C ASP A 793 -8.29 -18.24 36.08
N ALA A 794 -8.75 -19.49 36.06
CA ALA A 794 -9.80 -19.97 35.17
C ALA A 794 -10.59 -21.11 35.81
N VAL A 795 -11.83 -20.82 36.20
CA VAL A 795 -12.79 -21.83 36.63
C VAL A 795 -13.58 -22.27 35.41
N ILE A 796 -13.41 -23.51 34.96
CA ILE A 796 -14.07 -24.05 33.76
C ILE A 796 -14.99 -25.20 34.15
N ALA A 797 -16.15 -25.31 33.51
CA ALA A 797 -17.08 -26.41 33.72
C ALA A 797 -16.48 -27.73 33.21
N GLN A 798 -16.76 -28.83 33.93
CA GLN A 798 -16.27 -30.17 33.56
C GLN A 798 -16.93 -30.71 32.27
N GLU A 799 -18.22 -30.45 32.10
CA GLU A 799 -18.98 -30.94 30.96
C GLU A 799 -18.79 -30.04 29.72
N PRO A 800 -18.40 -30.59 28.55
CA PRO A 800 -18.19 -29.83 27.32
C PRO A 800 -19.38 -28.96 26.89
N LEU A 801 -20.61 -29.41 27.15
CA LEU A 801 -21.84 -28.67 26.83
C LEU A 801 -21.88 -27.28 27.46
N HIS A 802 -21.28 -27.12 28.64
CA HIS A 802 -21.30 -25.86 29.39
C HIS A 802 -20.15 -24.91 29.05
N ARG A 803 -19.22 -25.32 28.19
CA ARG A 803 -18.03 -24.57 27.78
C ARG A 803 -17.88 -24.48 26.26
N GLY A 804 -18.99 -24.58 25.52
CA GLY A 804 -19.00 -24.38 24.07
C GLY A 804 -18.53 -22.97 23.67
N GLY A 805 -18.05 -22.84 22.42
CA GLY A 805 -17.48 -21.59 21.91
C GLY A 805 -18.37 -20.36 22.10
N GLY A 806 -19.68 -20.48 21.83
CA GLY A 806 -20.64 -19.38 22.01
C GLY A 806 -20.80 -18.88 23.47
N GLN A 807 -20.31 -19.64 24.47
CA GLN A 807 -20.26 -19.19 25.86
C GLN A 807 -18.91 -18.55 26.18
N ILE A 808 -17.80 -19.19 25.80
CA ILE A 808 -16.45 -18.77 26.20
C ILE A 808 -15.96 -17.56 25.38
N ILE A 809 -16.24 -17.51 24.07
CA ILE A 809 -15.70 -16.46 23.17
C ILE A 809 -16.15 -15.06 23.60
N PRO A 810 -17.47 -14.79 23.84
CA PRO A 810 -17.90 -13.46 24.28
C PRO A 810 -17.40 -13.11 25.68
N THR A 811 -17.32 -14.10 26.60
CA THR A 811 -16.78 -13.90 27.95
C THR A 811 -15.27 -13.58 27.92
N ALA A 812 -14.51 -14.25 27.05
CA ALA A 812 -13.10 -13.96 26.82
C ALA A 812 -12.89 -12.55 26.26
N ARG A 813 -13.72 -12.11 25.30
CA ARG A 813 -13.70 -10.73 24.79
C ARG A 813 -13.99 -9.71 25.91
N ARG A 814 -15.01 -9.96 26.73
CA ARG A 814 -15.36 -9.08 27.86
C ARG A 814 -14.26 -8.98 28.91
N VAL A 815 -13.63 -10.10 29.29
CA VAL A 815 -12.53 -10.05 30.27
C VAL A 815 -11.33 -9.27 29.73
N VAL A 816 -11.01 -9.40 28.43
CA VAL A 816 -9.97 -8.60 27.76
C VAL A 816 -10.27 -7.11 27.88
N TYR A 817 -11.51 -6.67 27.58
CA TYR A 817 -11.91 -5.27 27.74
C TYR A 817 -11.84 -4.79 29.18
N SER A 818 -12.35 -5.58 30.12
CA SER A 818 -12.32 -5.21 31.54
C SER A 818 -10.90 -5.06 32.07
N ALA A 819 -9.99 -5.98 31.73
CA ALA A 819 -8.59 -5.93 32.11
C ALA A 819 -7.88 -4.71 31.49
N PHE A 820 -8.18 -4.40 30.23
CA PHE A 820 -7.62 -3.25 29.53
C PHE A 820 -8.07 -1.90 30.14
N LEU A 821 -9.37 -1.74 30.42
CA LEU A 821 -9.91 -0.49 30.96
C LEU A 821 -9.39 -0.18 32.39
N MET A 822 -8.98 -1.19 33.14
CA MET A 822 -8.41 -1.03 34.49
C MET A 822 -6.90 -0.74 34.50
N ALA A 823 -6.24 -0.81 33.34
CA ALA A 823 -4.78 -0.68 33.15
C ALA A 823 -4.37 0.71 32.64
N THR A 824 -5.11 1.76 33.01
CA THR A 824 -4.84 3.16 32.59
C THR A 824 -4.73 3.26 31.06
N PRO A 825 -5.85 3.14 30.33
CA PRO A 825 -5.84 3.08 28.88
C PRO A 825 -5.47 4.43 28.25
N ARG A 826 -4.77 4.37 27.10
CA ARG A 826 -4.33 5.53 26.31
C ARG A 826 -4.58 5.28 24.83
N LEU A 827 -4.80 6.36 24.08
CA LEU A 827 -4.79 6.29 22.62
C LEU A 827 -3.37 6.42 22.08
N MET A 828 -3.10 5.75 20.99
CA MET A 828 -1.91 5.92 20.17
C MET A 828 -2.30 6.55 18.84
N GLU A 829 -1.64 7.64 18.47
CA GLU A 829 -1.73 8.23 17.15
C GLU A 829 -0.59 7.70 16.26
N PRO A 830 -0.85 7.56 14.96
CA PRO A 830 0.17 7.17 14.00
C PRO A 830 1.05 8.37 13.66
N TYR A 831 2.36 8.13 13.62
CA TYR A 831 3.36 9.12 13.24
C TYR A 831 3.99 8.77 11.90
N TYR A 832 4.07 9.79 11.05
CA TYR A 832 4.72 9.73 9.76
C TYR A 832 6.17 10.17 9.91
N PHE A 833 7.07 9.39 9.33
CA PHE A 833 8.41 9.83 9.03
C PHE A 833 8.38 10.65 7.75
N VAL A 834 8.93 11.85 7.82
CA VAL A 834 8.98 12.81 6.73
C VAL A 834 10.42 13.05 6.36
N GLU A 835 10.73 12.85 5.08
CA GLU A 835 12.01 13.24 4.51
C GLU A 835 11.78 14.41 3.56
N VAL A 836 12.41 15.54 3.88
CA VAL A 836 12.34 16.76 3.08
C VAL A 836 13.67 16.99 2.41
N GLN A 837 13.66 17.16 1.10
CA GLN A 837 14.79 17.71 0.36
C GLN A 837 14.56 19.22 0.17
N ALA A 838 15.49 20.04 0.62
CA ALA A 838 15.39 21.48 0.50
C ALA A 838 16.76 22.14 0.23
N PRO A 839 16.79 23.23 -0.54
CA PRO A 839 17.95 24.12 -0.56
C PRO A 839 18.27 24.71 0.82
N ALA A 840 19.53 25.11 1.04
CA ALA A 840 20.03 25.58 2.33
C ALA A 840 19.26 26.79 2.90
N ASP A 841 18.78 27.68 2.05
CA ASP A 841 17.96 28.86 2.41
C ASP A 841 16.55 28.49 2.87
N CYS A 842 16.00 27.39 2.33
CA CYS A 842 14.66 26.91 2.66
C CYS A 842 14.59 26.08 3.95
N VAL A 843 15.72 25.61 4.50
CA VAL A 843 15.74 24.77 5.71
C VAL A 843 14.98 25.41 6.86
N SER A 844 15.19 26.70 7.15
CA SER A 844 14.50 27.42 8.22
C SER A 844 12.97 27.49 8.05
N ALA A 845 12.50 27.56 6.79
CA ALA A 845 11.08 27.52 6.47
C ALA A 845 10.49 26.14 6.77
N VAL A 846 11.22 25.06 6.46
CA VAL A 846 10.80 23.68 6.78
C VAL A 846 10.58 23.50 8.28
N TYR A 847 11.52 23.97 9.12
CA TYR A 847 11.38 23.95 10.59
C TYR A 847 10.16 24.73 11.05
N THR A 848 9.89 25.88 10.43
CA THR A 848 8.73 26.73 10.79
C THR A 848 7.41 26.03 10.50
N VAL A 849 7.28 25.38 9.34
CA VAL A 849 6.07 24.64 8.97
C VAL A 849 5.88 23.41 9.86
N LEU A 850 6.94 22.64 10.12
CA LEU A 850 6.89 21.47 11.02
C LEU A 850 6.49 21.86 12.45
N ALA A 851 7.06 22.94 12.99
CA ALA A 851 6.77 23.39 14.36
C ALA A 851 5.30 23.76 14.57
N ARG A 852 4.59 24.23 13.54
CA ARG A 852 3.14 24.51 13.60
C ARG A 852 2.28 23.25 13.69
N ARG A 853 2.82 22.10 13.30
CA ARG A 853 2.13 20.81 13.14
C ARG A 853 2.68 19.74 14.10
N ARG A 854 3.18 20.15 15.27
CA ARG A 854 3.82 19.29 16.29
C ARG A 854 4.97 18.42 15.75
N GLY A 855 5.57 18.80 14.63
CA GLY A 855 6.63 18.06 13.99
C GLY A 855 7.95 18.20 14.74
N HIS A 856 8.66 17.10 14.93
CA HIS A 856 9.98 17.06 15.55
C HIS A 856 11.04 16.67 14.52
N VAL A 857 12.01 17.56 14.28
CA VAL A 857 13.14 17.28 13.38
C VAL A 857 14.13 16.37 14.09
N THR A 858 14.40 15.22 13.49
CA THR A 858 15.31 14.20 14.03
C THR A 858 16.73 14.42 13.52
N GLN A 859 16.88 14.77 12.25
CA GLN A 859 18.17 14.99 11.63
C GLN A 859 18.06 16.07 10.56
N ASP A 860 19.07 16.93 10.49
CA ASP A 860 19.33 17.85 9.41
C ASP A 860 20.76 17.60 8.93
N ALA A 861 20.91 17.13 7.69
CA ALA A 861 22.21 16.80 7.11
C ALA A 861 22.31 17.28 5.66
N PRO A 862 23.45 17.89 5.26
CA PRO A 862 23.69 18.22 3.85
C PRO A 862 23.83 16.93 3.03
N ILE A 863 23.27 16.92 1.83
CA ILE A 863 23.41 15.80 0.90
C ILE A 863 24.85 15.80 0.33
N PRO A 864 25.66 14.76 0.56
CA PRO A 864 27.05 14.75 0.10
C PRO A 864 27.13 14.89 -1.42
N GLY A 865 27.85 15.89 -1.90
CA GLY A 865 28.03 16.17 -3.34
C GLY A 865 26.87 16.91 -4.00
N SER A 866 25.88 17.40 -3.25
CA SER A 866 24.75 18.20 -3.73
C SER A 866 24.62 19.49 -2.89
N PRO A 867 24.07 20.59 -3.45
CA PRO A 867 23.78 21.80 -2.67
C PRO A 867 22.54 21.68 -1.76
N LEU A 868 21.81 20.57 -1.85
CA LEU A 868 20.58 20.33 -1.09
C LEU A 868 20.87 19.74 0.30
N TYR A 869 19.90 19.91 1.19
CA TYR A 869 19.85 19.33 2.53
C TYR A 869 18.72 18.32 2.61
N THR A 870 18.94 17.26 3.38
CA THR A 870 17.91 16.28 3.75
C THR A 870 17.54 16.51 5.21
N ILE A 871 16.28 16.86 5.44
CA ILE A 871 15.71 17.07 6.76
C ILE A 871 14.77 15.90 7.04
N LYS A 872 15.11 15.11 8.06
CA LYS A 872 14.35 13.96 8.52
C LYS A 872 13.57 14.34 9.77
N ALA A 873 12.25 14.21 9.75
CA ALA A 873 11.38 14.62 10.83
C ALA A 873 10.27 13.59 11.10
N PHE A 874 9.65 13.69 12.27
CA PHE A 874 8.42 12.98 12.60
C PHE A 874 7.28 13.97 12.71
N ILE A 875 6.13 13.62 12.12
CA ILE A 875 4.90 14.40 12.21
C ILE A 875 3.74 13.45 12.57
N PRO A 876 2.82 13.84 13.46
CA PRO A 876 1.57 13.11 13.65
C PRO A 876 0.82 13.05 12.30
N ALA A 877 0.30 11.89 11.93
CA ALA A 877 -0.36 11.73 10.63
C ALA A 877 -1.62 12.62 10.50
N ILE A 878 -2.32 12.88 11.61
CA ILE A 878 -3.47 13.81 11.63
C ILE A 878 -3.07 15.26 11.33
N ASP A 879 -1.86 15.66 11.71
CA ASP A 879 -1.30 16.99 11.42
C ASP A 879 -0.52 17.02 10.11
N SER A 880 -0.42 15.89 9.41
CA SER A 880 0.25 15.79 8.10
C SER A 880 -0.63 16.25 6.94
N PHE A 881 -1.95 16.39 7.16
CA PHE A 881 -2.89 16.80 6.11
C PHE A 881 -2.56 18.19 5.55
N GLY A 882 -2.24 18.25 4.25
CA GLY A 882 -1.81 19.45 3.54
C GLY A 882 -0.38 19.88 3.82
N PHE A 883 0.42 19.09 4.55
CA PHE A 883 1.80 19.44 4.91
C PHE A 883 2.69 19.63 3.68
N GLU A 884 2.63 18.72 2.70
CA GLU A 884 3.41 18.84 1.46
C GLU A 884 3.05 20.14 0.72
N THR A 885 1.76 20.42 0.58
CA THR A 885 1.25 21.61 -0.10
C THR A 885 1.66 22.89 0.60
N ASP A 886 1.53 22.96 1.92
CA ASP A 886 1.97 24.11 2.73
C ASP A 886 3.48 24.34 2.60
N LEU A 887 4.25 23.25 2.67
CA LEU A 887 5.70 23.31 2.58
C LEU A 887 6.16 23.83 1.22
N ARG A 888 5.60 23.27 0.14
CA ARG A 888 5.89 23.70 -1.23
C ARG A 888 5.44 25.14 -1.46
N THR A 889 4.28 25.54 -0.95
CA THR A 889 3.79 26.92 -1.08
C THR A 889 4.71 27.91 -0.35
N HIS A 890 5.11 27.60 0.88
CA HIS A 890 5.96 28.47 1.70
C HIS A 890 7.41 28.55 1.18
N THR A 891 7.86 27.54 0.43
CA THR A 891 9.22 27.48 -0.15
C THR A 891 9.24 27.73 -1.66
N GLN A 892 8.14 28.22 -2.24
CA GLN A 892 8.02 28.48 -3.69
C GLN A 892 8.34 27.26 -4.56
N GLY A 893 7.99 26.07 -4.07
CA GLY A 893 8.18 24.78 -4.71
C GLY A 893 9.61 24.23 -4.62
N GLN A 894 10.52 24.89 -3.89
CA GLN A 894 11.91 24.45 -3.78
C GLN A 894 12.10 23.27 -2.81
N ALA A 895 11.38 23.26 -1.69
CA ALA A 895 11.39 22.12 -0.79
C ALA A 895 10.34 21.10 -1.20
N PHE A 896 10.72 19.82 -1.15
CA PHE A 896 9.83 18.71 -1.46
C PHE A 896 9.88 17.67 -0.34
N SER A 897 8.72 17.18 0.09
CA SER A 897 8.60 16.24 1.19
C SER A 897 7.92 14.96 0.75
N LEU A 898 8.41 13.82 1.23
CA LEU A 898 7.66 12.57 1.24
C LEU A 898 7.39 12.14 2.68
N SER A 899 6.18 11.69 2.93
CA SER A 899 5.72 11.22 4.23
C SER A 899 5.32 9.75 4.16
N VAL A 900 5.69 8.98 5.17
CA VAL A 900 5.36 7.56 5.25
C VAL A 900 5.11 7.14 6.69
N PHE A 901 4.17 6.23 6.90
CA PHE A 901 3.96 5.65 8.21
C PHE A 901 5.23 4.99 8.76
N HIS A 902 5.55 5.29 10.02
CA HIS A 902 6.73 4.75 10.70
C HIS A 902 6.38 4.04 12.00
N HIS A 903 5.68 4.70 12.92
CA HIS A 903 5.39 4.13 14.23
C HIS A 903 4.13 4.73 14.86
N TRP A 904 3.72 4.16 15.98
CA TRP A 904 2.63 4.64 16.82
C TRP A 904 3.21 5.31 18.06
N GLN A 905 2.62 6.42 18.49
CA GLN A 905 3.02 7.13 19.70
C GLN A 905 1.79 7.48 20.53
N ILE A 906 1.93 7.47 21.85
CA ILE A 906 0.84 7.82 22.77
C ILE A 906 0.42 9.28 22.56
N VAL A 907 -0.89 9.49 22.38
CA VAL A 907 -1.49 10.82 22.32
C VAL A 907 -1.37 11.48 23.69
N PRO A 908 -0.90 12.73 23.80
CA PRO A 908 -0.88 13.41 25.08
C PRO A 908 -2.30 13.60 25.62
N GLY A 909 -2.47 13.35 26.92
CA GLY A 909 -3.75 13.42 27.62
C GLY A 909 -4.33 12.07 28.03
N ASP A 910 -5.49 12.12 28.67
CA ASP A 910 -6.23 10.94 29.11
C ASP A 910 -7.56 10.84 28.33
N PRO A 911 -7.82 9.74 27.59
CA PRO A 911 -9.07 9.60 26.85
C PRO A 911 -10.31 9.46 27.75
N LEU A 912 -10.16 9.01 29.01
CA LEU A 912 -11.26 8.77 29.94
C LEU A 912 -11.53 9.96 30.89
N ASP A 913 -10.85 11.09 30.72
CA ASP A 913 -11.04 12.27 31.57
C ASP A 913 -12.32 13.04 31.21
N LYS A 914 -13.38 12.81 31.98
CA LYS A 914 -14.67 13.50 31.86
C LYS A 914 -14.64 14.96 32.34
N SER A 915 -13.60 15.39 33.05
CA SER A 915 -13.51 16.78 33.55
C SER A 915 -13.24 17.78 32.41
N ILE A 916 -12.72 17.30 31.29
CA ILE A 916 -12.39 18.10 30.12
C ILE A 916 -13.59 18.22 29.19
N VAL A 917 -14.03 19.47 28.98
CA VAL A 917 -15.08 19.80 28.01
C VAL A 917 -14.45 20.12 26.66
N ILE A 918 -14.81 19.36 25.63
CA ILE A 918 -14.31 19.53 24.26
C ILE A 918 -15.24 20.46 23.48
N ARG A 919 -14.69 21.55 22.93
CA ARG A 919 -15.43 22.46 22.05
C ARG A 919 -15.46 21.89 20.63
N PRO A 920 -16.62 21.87 19.93
CA PRO A 920 -16.76 21.14 18.66
C PRO A 920 -15.81 21.58 17.52
N LEU A 921 -15.57 22.88 17.38
CA LEU A 921 -14.86 23.47 16.22
C LEU A 921 -13.50 24.10 16.57
N GLU A 922 -13.09 24.08 17.83
CA GLU A 922 -11.78 24.60 18.24
C GLU A 922 -10.76 23.45 18.34
N PRO A 923 -9.59 23.56 17.69
CA PRO A 923 -8.50 22.61 17.88
C PRO A 923 -8.06 22.58 19.34
N GLN A 924 -8.05 21.41 19.98
CA GLN A 924 -7.71 21.32 21.39
C GLN A 924 -6.19 21.36 21.62
N PRO A 925 -5.74 21.92 22.76
CA PRO A 925 -4.33 21.85 23.16
C PRO A 925 -3.87 20.41 23.40
N ALA A 926 -2.55 20.18 23.28
CA ALA A 926 -1.96 18.86 23.40
C ALA A 926 -2.43 18.02 24.61
N PRO A 927 -2.51 18.53 25.85
CA PRO A 927 -2.89 17.72 27.01
C PRO A 927 -4.29 17.11 26.97
N HIS A 928 -5.16 17.58 26.08
CA HIS A 928 -6.57 17.17 26.01
C HIS A 928 -6.92 16.46 24.68
N LEU A 929 -5.93 16.27 23.78
CA LEU A 929 -6.16 15.69 22.46
C LEU A 929 -6.69 14.26 22.54
N ALA A 930 -6.21 13.45 23.48
CA ALA A 930 -6.67 12.07 23.64
C ALA A 930 -8.19 11.99 23.89
N ARG A 931 -8.73 12.92 24.67
CA ARG A 931 -10.18 13.01 24.95
C ARG A 931 -10.96 13.44 23.72
N GLU A 932 -10.47 14.45 22.99
CA GLU A 932 -11.07 14.90 21.74
C GLU A 932 -11.15 13.76 20.71
N PHE A 933 -10.03 13.09 20.46
CA PHE A 933 -9.94 12.01 19.47
C PHE A 933 -10.82 10.82 19.85
N MET A 934 -10.88 10.46 21.13
CA MET A 934 -11.75 9.37 21.59
C MET A 934 -13.22 9.73 21.34
N ILE A 935 -13.71 10.87 21.84
CA ILE A 935 -15.12 11.26 21.69
C ILE A 935 -15.52 11.37 20.22
N LYS A 936 -14.73 12.09 19.41
CA LYS A 936 -15.04 12.31 17.98
C LYS A 936 -15.08 10.99 17.22
N THR A 937 -14.15 10.06 17.50
CA THR A 937 -14.14 8.74 16.86
C THR A 937 -15.33 7.90 17.29
N ARG A 938 -15.70 7.90 18.59
CA ARG A 938 -16.87 7.18 19.09
C ARG A 938 -18.17 7.68 18.47
N ARG A 939 -18.37 9.01 18.43
CA ARG A 939 -19.54 9.63 17.79
C ARG A 939 -19.66 9.23 16.31
N ARG A 940 -18.53 9.23 15.59
CA ARG A 940 -18.50 8.82 14.17
C ARG A 940 -18.91 7.36 13.97
N LYS A 941 -18.47 6.47 14.85
CA LYS A 941 -18.82 5.04 14.81
C LYS A 941 -20.25 4.74 15.29
N GLY A 942 -20.98 5.73 15.80
CA GLY A 942 -22.31 5.51 16.38
C GLY A 942 -22.29 4.92 17.78
N LEU A 943 -21.14 4.95 18.46
CA LEU A 943 -21.00 4.46 19.84
C LEU A 943 -21.47 5.51 20.85
N SER A 944 -21.82 5.07 22.06
CA SER A 944 -22.08 5.96 23.20
C SER A 944 -20.90 6.92 23.41
N GLU A 945 -21.16 8.17 23.74
CA GLU A 945 -20.10 9.19 23.84
C GLU A 945 -18.97 8.81 24.81
N ASP A 946 -19.34 8.29 25.97
CA ASP A 946 -18.41 7.75 26.96
C ASP A 946 -18.38 6.23 26.96
N VAL A 947 -17.22 5.70 27.32
CA VAL A 947 -17.05 4.29 27.69
C VAL A 947 -17.59 4.12 29.10
N SER A 948 -18.75 3.47 29.22
CA SER A 948 -19.22 3.03 30.53
C SER A 948 -18.44 1.79 30.95
N ILE A 949 -17.67 1.91 32.02
CA ILE A 949 -16.98 0.82 32.69
C ILE A 949 -18.00 -0.29 33.01
N SER A 950 -19.19 0.05 33.50
CA SER A 950 -20.25 -0.91 33.86
C SER A 950 -20.79 -1.76 32.71
N LYS A 951 -20.53 -1.39 31.44
CA LYS A 951 -20.94 -2.18 30.27
C LYS A 951 -20.24 -3.54 30.19
N PHE A 952 -19.01 -3.63 30.73
CA PHE A 952 -18.17 -4.82 30.54
C PHE A 952 -18.01 -5.68 31.80
N PHE A 953 -18.28 -5.13 32.99
CA PHE A 953 -18.21 -5.85 34.26
C PHE A 953 -19.52 -6.58 34.58
N ASP A 954 -19.42 -7.79 35.14
CA ASP A 954 -20.57 -8.47 35.74
C ASP A 954 -20.92 -7.85 37.11
N ASP A 955 -22.17 -7.96 37.56
CA ASP A 955 -22.63 -7.49 38.88
C ASP A 955 -21.69 -7.88 40.05
N PRO A 956 -21.15 -9.12 40.12
CA PRO A 956 -20.23 -9.50 41.18
C PRO A 956 -18.91 -8.71 41.15
N MET A 957 -18.41 -8.35 39.98
CA MET A 957 -17.19 -7.57 39.83
C MET A 957 -17.44 -6.08 40.13
N LEU A 958 -18.60 -5.54 39.74
CA LEU A 958 -19.02 -4.19 40.15
C LEU A 958 -19.12 -4.06 41.68
N LEU A 959 -19.64 -5.09 42.36
CA LEU A 959 -19.65 -5.16 43.82
C LEU A 959 -18.24 -5.24 44.43
N GLU A 960 -17.30 -5.91 43.78
CA GLU A 960 -15.90 -5.98 44.24
C GLU A 960 -15.17 -4.65 44.04
N LEU A 961 -15.41 -3.97 42.92
CA LEU A 961 -14.94 -2.60 42.66
C LEU A 961 -15.46 -1.62 43.72
N ALA A 962 -16.75 -1.70 44.05
CA ALA A 962 -17.38 -0.87 45.07
C ALA A 962 -16.80 -1.13 46.48
N LYS A 963 -16.40 -2.37 46.80
CA LYS A 963 -15.78 -2.72 48.09
C LYS A 963 -14.35 -2.20 48.24
N GLN A 964 -13.65 -1.95 47.14
CA GLN A 964 -12.25 -1.55 47.14
C GLN A 964 -12.06 -0.03 47.01
N ASP A 965 -13.13 0.77 47.11
CA ASP A 965 -13.14 2.24 46.98
C ASP A 965 -12.52 2.79 45.68
N VAL A 966 -12.27 1.94 44.68
CA VAL A 966 -11.70 2.33 43.37
C VAL A 966 -12.71 3.16 42.54
N VAL A 967 -14.00 3.09 42.90
CA VAL A 967 -15.10 3.83 42.28
C VAL A 967 -15.05 5.34 42.60
N LEU A 968 -14.29 5.79 43.61
CA LEU A 968 -14.31 7.21 44.02
C LEU A 968 -13.56 8.18 43.08
N ASN A 969 -12.83 7.69 42.07
CA ASN A 969 -12.23 8.53 41.01
C ASN A 969 -12.96 8.46 39.65
N TYR A 970 -14.04 7.68 39.55
CA TYR A 970 -14.89 7.59 38.36
C TYR A 970 -16.35 7.76 38.78
N PRO A 971 -16.99 8.92 38.57
CA PRO A 971 -18.40 9.06 38.91
C PRO A 971 -19.25 8.17 37.98
N MET A 972 -20.19 7.45 38.60
CA MET A 972 -21.13 6.50 37.98
C MET A 972 -21.81 7.03 36.73
#